data_AF-A0A1V6TQP6-F1
#
_entry.id   AF-A0A1V6TQP6-F1
#
_cell.length_a   1.000
_cell.length_b   1.000
_cell.length_c   1.000
_cell.angle_alpha   90.00
_cell.angle_beta   90.00
_cell.angle_gamma   90.00
#
_symmetry.space_group_name_H-M   'P 1'
#
loop_
_entity.id
_entity.type
_entity.pdbx_description
1 polymer ?
#
loop_
_entity_poly.entity_id
_entity_poly.type
_entity_poly.pdbx_seq_one_letter_code
_entity_poly.pdbx_strand_id
1 'polypeptide(L)'
;METIGFPSNLSLQGHTIQSMEEAIQILNECSRDDVYPLAMQMQSELSGFVETSEDYLCMLHDFVYKGEYWRGHELDEESFRYSWQAAREAIANRAKRLEYIDNILERSIKVWGRDNAKAFFLRVKTRAMAEKVSRLLSASLDYETVRLMINNEIINRLSTKARGIKKGKAVMQGDIARAFSNRCKRPLSAKTLQQLGLEIDDDGFCCPVGSGNTLVYNYELDDNASQTDNSSYSQDPGSSRESSYDNQLESESSAPGRGLSESIIVFRGQKRKRKDTSMCGCMLTDDSLSHILSGFQDGGTTMDVRECREAFRTFGQKVYRNQDQIDADAICSDHSRKFCNLFKMFTNISHKERADRLDKLYCGLDSWKETRARYSTWFRPLKPVGTHITTSISRFQEKHIRPVVENWSNLKYLTLQGLHRRCFGQSPPPDLRDISMQVNGSIVVPGLFKWLKQDFDGKHPGGILQMALSEFAMYDWHFRPHADNPRRGSAKNMWFSLIQQLVRQDIVYWMWHVFLRPDHAWRLISVPDCAKSAYPGERTYIQHPDISLRKFVESCYGRNFLQSVISLDNEDQDNCDELLLGMNHHLGSWWEDLSLSSAMRDYTIQQIVTEMWSSEDEERYGIQWIKQIRQSTDVCFSLPDIPQRSTGSSTAQRHTLSGNLVSIDQDYTEIDITNSGSWEDLSQRHRDFTLPESPTETEISDKEPVFSGTFRLCGLGAISDTLVGRGRWGNAETIHLVNLLFGPDENAAWKYIQSWRENAFAQYVATFDRMVEAEKLTYGENSFFNRKEAGLSTKPAFTNM
;
A
#
# COMPACT_ATOMS: atom_id res chain seq x y z
N MET A 1 31.98 -2.40 -35.88
CA MET A 1 31.05 -3.20 -35.05
C MET A 1 31.80 -4.45 -34.67
N GLU A 2 32.28 -4.53 -33.43
CA GLU A 2 32.82 -5.77 -32.88
C GLU A 2 31.67 -6.78 -32.81
N THR A 3 31.89 -8.00 -33.32
CA THR A 3 30.94 -9.11 -33.21
C THR A 3 30.76 -9.44 -31.73
N ILE A 4 29.54 -9.24 -31.23
CA ILE A 4 29.14 -9.59 -29.87
C ILE A 4 29.31 -11.12 -29.69
N GLY A 5 30.22 -11.53 -28.80
CA GLY A 5 30.48 -12.95 -28.53
C GLY A 5 29.33 -13.63 -27.77
N PHE A 6 29.12 -14.92 -28.03
CA PHE A 6 28.17 -15.73 -27.25
C PHE A 6 28.67 -15.90 -25.80
N PRO A 7 27.79 -15.89 -24.77
CA PRO A 7 28.23 -15.99 -23.38
C PRO A 7 28.96 -17.31 -23.10
N SER A 8 30.22 -17.25 -22.68
CA SER A 8 31.07 -18.44 -22.46
C SER A 8 30.64 -19.36 -21.31
N ASN A 9 29.69 -18.92 -20.48
CA ASN A 9 29.30 -19.59 -19.23
C ASN A 9 27.83 -20.08 -19.26
N LEU A 10 27.17 -20.04 -20.42
CA LEU A 10 25.81 -20.58 -20.53
C LEU A 10 25.86 -22.11 -20.45
N SER A 11 25.07 -22.72 -19.56
CA SER A 11 25.03 -24.17 -19.41
C SER A 11 23.60 -24.68 -19.45
N LEU A 12 23.33 -25.67 -20.31
CA LEU A 12 22.04 -26.35 -20.36
C LEU A 12 22.23 -27.82 -20.04
N GLN A 13 21.51 -28.32 -19.04
CA GLN A 13 21.62 -29.71 -18.55
C GLN A 13 23.06 -30.14 -18.20
N GLY A 14 23.91 -29.18 -17.77
CA GLY A 14 25.31 -29.46 -17.41
C GLY A 14 26.29 -29.42 -18.59
N HIS A 15 25.83 -29.11 -19.81
CA HIS A 15 26.68 -28.88 -20.98
C HIS A 15 26.93 -27.39 -21.18
N THR A 16 28.19 -26.97 -21.28
CA THR A 16 28.56 -25.60 -21.63
C THR A 16 28.28 -25.36 -23.11
N ILE A 17 27.42 -24.38 -23.41
CA ILE A 17 27.00 -24.05 -24.77
C ILE A 17 27.94 -22.98 -25.34
N GLN A 18 28.42 -23.18 -26.56
CA GLN A 18 29.31 -22.26 -27.27
C GLN A 18 28.59 -21.38 -28.29
N SER A 19 27.36 -21.73 -28.71
CA SER A 19 26.59 -20.97 -29.70
C SER A 19 25.07 -21.14 -29.54
N MET A 20 24.28 -20.25 -30.15
CA MET A 20 22.81 -20.36 -30.14
C MET A 20 22.32 -21.55 -30.97
N GLU A 21 23.06 -21.90 -32.03
CA GLU A 21 22.80 -23.07 -32.86
C GLU A 21 22.97 -24.37 -32.07
N GLU A 22 24.03 -24.47 -31.27
CA GLU A 22 24.26 -25.60 -30.36
C GLU A 22 23.17 -25.71 -29.30
N ALA A 23 22.73 -24.58 -28.73
CA ALA A 23 21.60 -24.58 -27.81
C ALA A 23 20.31 -25.11 -28.43
N ILE A 24 19.96 -24.64 -29.63
CA ILE A 24 18.77 -25.09 -30.36
C ILE A 24 18.90 -26.57 -30.72
N GLN A 25 20.10 -27.06 -31.04
CA GLN A 25 20.34 -28.47 -31.28
C GLN A 25 20.06 -29.31 -30.02
N ILE A 26 20.58 -28.91 -28.86
CA ILE A 26 20.32 -29.60 -27.58
C ILE A 26 18.82 -29.62 -27.27
N LEU A 27 18.12 -28.51 -27.48
CA LEU A 27 16.66 -28.44 -27.28
C LEU A 27 15.88 -29.36 -28.24
N ASN A 28 16.35 -29.56 -29.48
CA ASN A 28 15.72 -30.51 -30.41
C ASN A 28 15.90 -31.98 -30.01
N GLU A 29 16.94 -32.30 -29.23
CA GLU A 29 17.21 -33.65 -28.73
C GLU A 29 16.41 -33.96 -27.44
N CYS A 30 15.82 -32.94 -26.80
CA CYS A 30 15.01 -33.07 -25.60
C CYS A 30 13.61 -33.65 -25.90
N SER A 31 12.95 -34.18 -24.86
CA SER A 31 11.54 -34.54 -24.95
C SER A 31 10.69 -33.29 -25.21
N ARG A 32 9.59 -33.42 -25.94
CA ARG A 32 8.73 -32.29 -26.33
C ARG A 32 8.27 -31.46 -25.12
N ASP A 33 7.96 -32.12 -24.00
CA ASP A 33 7.46 -31.50 -22.77
C ASP A 33 8.56 -30.76 -21.99
N ASP A 34 9.84 -31.07 -22.25
CA ASP A 34 10.99 -30.43 -21.59
C ASP A 34 11.50 -29.20 -22.35
N VAL A 35 11.19 -29.06 -23.64
CA VAL A 35 11.72 -27.99 -24.49
C VAL A 35 11.34 -26.61 -23.96
N TYR A 36 10.08 -26.40 -23.57
CA TYR A 36 9.61 -25.09 -23.11
C TYR A 36 10.22 -24.67 -21.77
N PRO A 37 10.20 -25.50 -20.70
CA PRO A 37 10.89 -25.17 -19.45
C PRO A 37 12.37 -24.84 -19.64
N LEU A 38 13.09 -25.64 -20.45
CA LEU A 38 14.51 -25.43 -20.72
C LEU A 38 14.76 -24.14 -21.52
N ALA A 39 13.92 -23.84 -22.51
CA ALA A 39 13.98 -22.58 -23.24
C ALA A 39 13.72 -21.36 -22.32
N MET A 40 12.80 -21.48 -21.35
CA MET A 40 12.56 -20.40 -20.37
C MET A 40 13.73 -20.22 -19.40
N GLN A 41 14.37 -21.31 -18.97
CA GLN A 41 15.61 -21.24 -18.19
C GLN A 41 16.72 -20.52 -18.99
N MET A 42 16.93 -20.94 -20.24
CA MET A 42 17.88 -20.32 -21.15
C MET A 42 17.60 -18.83 -21.36
N GLN A 43 16.35 -18.46 -21.58
CA GLN A 43 15.94 -17.07 -21.72
C GLN A 43 16.30 -16.25 -20.47
N SER A 44 16.10 -16.80 -19.27
CA SER A 44 16.48 -16.15 -18.01
C SER A 44 17.99 -15.96 -17.90
N GLU A 45 18.78 -16.98 -18.24
CA GLU A 45 20.24 -16.91 -18.24
C GLU A 45 20.77 -15.91 -19.28
N LEU A 46 20.29 -15.99 -20.52
CA LEU A 46 20.59 -15.07 -21.62
C LEU A 46 20.23 -13.62 -21.25
N SER A 47 19.09 -13.41 -20.59
CA SER A 47 18.69 -12.09 -20.08
C SER A 47 19.63 -11.56 -18.99
N GLY A 48 20.40 -12.44 -18.35
CA GLY A 48 21.40 -12.17 -17.32
C GLY A 48 22.70 -11.57 -17.84
N PHE A 49 23.09 -11.84 -19.08
CA PHE A 49 24.30 -11.29 -19.66
C PHE A 49 24.08 -9.88 -20.22
N VAL A 50 25.08 -9.02 -20.07
CA VAL A 50 25.02 -7.60 -20.53
C VAL A 50 25.16 -7.51 -22.04
N GLU A 51 25.92 -8.44 -22.60
CA GLU A 51 26.33 -8.44 -24.00
C GLU A 51 25.35 -9.22 -24.89
N THR A 52 24.32 -9.87 -24.36
CA THR A 52 23.42 -10.69 -25.17
C THR A 52 22.70 -9.86 -26.22
N SER A 53 22.81 -10.27 -27.49
CA SER A 53 22.04 -9.65 -28.56
C SER A 53 20.57 -10.04 -28.43
N GLU A 54 19.68 -9.08 -28.75
CA GLU A 54 18.24 -9.33 -28.94
C GLU A 54 17.99 -10.46 -29.96
N ASP A 55 18.97 -10.69 -30.85
CA ASP A 55 18.93 -11.72 -31.89
C ASP A 55 18.91 -13.15 -31.31
N TYR A 56 19.75 -13.48 -30.31
CA TYR A 56 19.77 -14.83 -29.72
C TYR A 56 18.43 -15.21 -29.08
N LEU A 57 17.79 -14.20 -28.49
CA LEU A 57 16.48 -14.33 -27.88
C LEU A 57 15.39 -14.48 -28.95
N CYS A 58 15.41 -13.66 -29.99
CA CYS A 58 14.51 -13.85 -31.14
C CYS A 58 14.65 -15.26 -31.73
N MET A 59 15.87 -15.80 -31.86
CA MET A 59 16.11 -17.16 -32.32
C MET A 59 15.48 -18.22 -31.40
N LEU A 60 15.66 -18.08 -30.08
CA LEU A 60 15.08 -19.00 -29.09
C LEU A 60 13.54 -18.98 -29.12
N HIS A 61 12.95 -17.79 -29.19
CA HIS A 61 11.51 -17.62 -29.29
C HIS A 61 10.95 -18.17 -30.60
N ASP A 62 11.58 -17.85 -31.73
CA ASP A 62 11.16 -18.37 -33.03
C ASP A 62 11.18 -19.90 -33.04
N PHE A 63 12.18 -20.50 -32.40
CA PHE A 63 12.27 -21.95 -32.24
C PHE A 63 11.09 -22.49 -31.41
N VAL A 64 10.82 -21.91 -30.24
CA VAL A 64 9.69 -22.30 -29.37
C VAL A 64 8.34 -22.13 -30.07
N TYR A 65 8.15 -21.01 -30.77
CA TYR A 65 6.93 -20.66 -31.47
C TYR A 65 6.65 -21.61 -32.64
N LYS A 66 7.64 -21.79 -33.54
CA LYS A 66 7.50 -22.63 -34.74
C LYS A 66 7.32 -24.11 -34.41
N GLY A 67 7.94 -24.60 -33.34
CA GLY A 67 7.76 -25.97 -32.87
C GLY A 67 6.48 -26.22 -32.07
N GLU A 68 5.71 -25.16 -31.82
CA GLU A 68 4.54 -25.16 -30.93
C GLU A 68 4.84 -25.73 -29.54
N TYR A 69 6.09 -25.56 -29.06
CA TYR A 69 6.53 -26.11 -27.77
C TYR A 69 5.90 -25.39 -26.57
N TRP A 70 5.34 -24.19 -26.79
CA TRP A 70 4.59 -23.43 -25.78
C TRP A 70 3.20 -24.02 -25.47
N ARG A 71 2.63 -24.85 -26.37
CA ARG A 71 1.29 -25.43 -26.19
C ARG A 71 1.31 -26.43 -25.04
N GLY A 72 0.46 -26.21 -24.03
CA GLY A 72 0.42 -27.01 -22.81
C GLY A 72 1.10 -26.34 -21.61
N HIS A 73 1.88 -25.28 -21.84
CA HIS A 73 2.48 -24.46 -20.79
C HIS A 73 1.86 -23.06 -20.70
N GLU A 74 1.42 -22.50 -21.84
CA GLU A 74 0.72 -21.22 -21.91
C GLU A 74 -0.77 -21.43 -22.23
N LEU A 75 -1.61 -20.51 -21.78
CA LEU A 75 -3.08 -20.58 -21.95
C LEU A 75 -3.49 -20.55 -23.43
N ASP A 76 -2.85 -19.66 -24.19
CA ASP A 76 -3.09 -19.43 -25.61
C ASP A 76 -1.88 -18.73 -26.27
N GLU A 77 -1.95 -18.57 -27.59
CA GLU A 77 -0.89 -17.92 -28.37
C GLU A 77 -0.67 -16.45 -27.97
N GLU A 78 -1.73 -15.75 -27.57
CA GLU A 78 -1.65 -14.35 -27.16
C GLU A 78 -0.88 -14.20 -25.85
N SER A 79 -1.10 -15.11 -24.90
CA SER A 79 -0.37 -15.21 -23.63
C SER A 79 1.12 -15.46 -23.85
N PHE A 80 1.47 -16.38 -24.77
CA PHE A 80 2.86 -16.64 -25.15
C PHE A 80 3.52 -15.42 -25.82
N ARG A 81 2.83 -14.74 -26.75
CA ARG A 81 3.34 -13.51 -27.37
C ARG A 81 3.53 -12.39 -26.35
N TYR A 82 2.65 -12.30 -25.35
CA TYR A 82 2.75 -11.32 -24.28
C TYR A 82 3.94 -11.58 -23.35
N SER A 83 4.13 -12.82 -22.90
CA SER A 83 5.28 -13.20 -22.07
C SER A 83 6.60 -12.93 -22.81
N TRP A 84 6.61 -13.16 -24.11
CA TRP A 84 7.76 -12.84 -24.96
C TRP A 84 8.04 -11.33 -25.09
N GLN A 85 7.00 -10.55 -25.37
CA GLN A 85 7.12 -9.09 -25.49
C GLN A 85 7.66 -8.49 -24.18
N ALA A 86 7.22 -9.01 -23.03
CA ALA A 86 7.72 -8.59 -21.72
C ALA A 86 9.23 -8.85 -21.56
N ALA A 87 9.74 -9.98 -22.05
CA ALA A 87 11.16 -10.32 -22.00
C ALA A 87 12.02 -9.37 -22.87
N ARG A 88 11.58 -9.10 -24.11
CA ARG A 88 12.24 -8.13 -24.99
C ARG A 88 12.30 -6.74 -24.38
N GLU A 89 11.18 -6.29 -23.81
CA GLU A 89 11.11 -4.99 -23.13
C GLU A 89 12.03 -4.92 -21.91
N ALA A 90 12.15 -5.99 -21.12
CA ALA A 90 13.06 -6.04 -19.98
C ALA A 90 14.53 -5.83 -20.40
N ILE A 91 14.92 -6.40 -21.54
CA ILE A 91 16.27 -6.30 -22.10
C ILE A 91 16.52 -4.94 -22.71
N ALA A 92 15.61 -4.43 -23.54
CA ALA A 92 15.71 -3.08 -24.07
C ALA A 92 15.80 -2.04 -22.92
N ASN A 93 15.07 -2.28 -21.83
CA ASN A 93 15.16 -1.46 -20.61
C ASN A 93 16.47 -1.64 -19.85
N ARG A 94 17.08 -2.84 -19.86
CA ARG A 94 18.42 -3.08 -19.32
C ARG A 94 19.49 -2.36 -20.13
N ALA A 95 19.47 -2.48 -21.46
CA ALA A 95 20.39 -1.77 -22.36
C ALA A 95 20.33 -0.25 -22.14
N LYS A 96 19.12 0.33 -22.15
CA LYS A 96 18.93 1.77 -21.85
C LYS A 96 19.41 2.17 -20.45
N ARG A 97 19.36 1.27 -19.46
CA ARG A 97 19.88 1.54 -18.11
C ARG A 97 21.41 1.57 -18.11
N LEU A 98 22.05 0.63 -18.80
CA LEU A 98 23.51 0.58 -18.91
C LEU A 98 24.04 1.76 -19.70
N GLU A 99 23.43 2.06 -20.86
CA GLU A 99 23.73 3.25 -21.65
C GLU A 99 23.63 4.53 -20.81
N TYR A 100 22.62 4.64 -19.94
CA TYR A 100 22.51 5.76 -19.01
C TYR A 100 23.66 5.79 -18.00
N ILE A 101 24.01 4.65 -17.39
CA ILE A 101 25.13 4.55 -16.44
C ILE A 101 26.45 4.95 -17.13
N ASP A 102 26.70 4.45 -18.34
CA ASP A 102 27.89 4.78 -19.14
C ASP A 102 27.94 6.27 -19.50
N ASN A 103 26.80 6.86 -19.86
CA ASN A 103 26.71 8.30 -20.09
C ASN A 103 27.04 9.12 -18.83
N ILE A 104 26.64 8.66 -17.64
CA ILE A 104 27.05 9.34 -16.39
C ILE A 104 28.52 9.07 -16.09
N LEU A 105 29.05 7.88 -16.35
CA LEU A 105 30.47 7.56 -16.20
C LEU A 105 31.33 8.49 -17.07
N GLU A 106 31.00 8.65 -18.36
CA GLU A 106 31.70 9.56 -19.27
C GLU A 106 31.67 11.01 -18.79
N ARG A 107 30.55 11.45 -18.21
CA ARG A 107 30.46 12.77 -17.57
C ARG A 107 31.32 12.85 -16.31
N SER A 108 31.34 11.80 -15.49
CA SER A 108 32.21 11.71 -14.32
C SER A 108 33.69 11.73 -14.69
N ILE A 109 34.10 11.05 -15.76
CA ILE A 109 35.50 11.06 -16.26
C ILE A 109 35.93 12.49 -16.59
N LYS A 110 35.04 13.29 -17.20
CA LYS A 110 35.32 14.70 -17.54
C LYS A 110 35.47 15.61 -16.32
N VAL A 111 34.80 15.31 -15.21
CA VAL A 111 34.79 16.16 -14.00
C VAL A 111 35.81 15.70 -12.95
N TRP A 112 35.97 14.40 -12.78
CA TRP A 112 36.75 13.78 -11.68
C TRP A 112 38.04 13.11 -12.14
N GLY A 113 38.26 13.00 -13.46
CA GLY A 113 39.35 12.21 -14.02
C GLY A 113 38.97 10.74 -14.19
N ARG A 114 39.65 10.05 -15.12
CA ARG A 114 39.34 8.67 -15.53
C ARG A 114 39.41 7.69 -14.36
N ASP A 115 40.48 7.75 -13.58
CA ASP A 115 40.76 6.75 -12.55
C ASP A 115 39.76 6.85 -11.39
N ASN A 116 39.55 8.06 -10.86
CA ASN A 116 38.57 8.33 -9.82
C ASN A 116 37.13 7.98 -10.24
N ALA A 117 36.75 8.37 -11.47
CA ALA A 117 35.42 8.06 -11.98
C ALA A 117 35.20 6.54 -12.10
N LYS A 118 36.17 5.81 -12.66
CA LYS A 118 36.09 4.35 -12.76
C LYS A 118 36.06 3.67 -11.40
N ALA A 119 36.92 4.10 -10.47
CA ALA A 119 36.98 3.58 -9.11
C ALA A 119 35.62 3.70 -8.41
N PHE A 120 34.97 4.86 -8.46
CA PHE A 120 33.65 5.02 -7.86
C PHE A 120 32.55 4.22 -8.60
N PHE A 121 32.62 4.11 -9.93
CA PHE A 121 31.64 3.33 -10.69
C PHE A 121 31.75 1.81 -10.47
N LEU A 122 32.83 1.32 -9.86
CA LEU A 122 32.86 -0.04 -9.30
C LEU A 122 31.76 -0.24 -8.24
N ARG A 123 31.33 0.82 -7.54
CA ARG A 123 30.25 0.81 -6.55
C ARG A 123 28.87 1.15 -7.13
N VAL A 124 28.80 1.81 -8.29
CA VAL A 124 27.55 2.26 -8.92
C VAL A 124 26.95 1.13 -9.77
N LYS A 125 26.16 0.25 -9.14
CA LYS A 125 25.57 -0.93 -9.82
C LYS A 125 24.21 -0.68 -10.45
N THR A 126 23.58 0.45 -10.18
CA THR A 126 22.19 0.71 -10.61
C THR A 126 22.01 2.09 -11.21
N ARG A 127 21.04 2.22 -12.12
CA ARG A 127 20.64 3.51 -12.69
C ARG A 127 20.27 4.53 -11.61
N ALA A 128 19.60 4.09 -10.54
CA ALA A 128 19.19 4.99 -9.45
C ALA A 128 20.39 5.58 -8.71
N MET A 129 21.47 4.81 -8.52
CA MET A 129 22.73 5.34 -8.00
C MET A 129 23.36 6.33 -8.98
N ALA A 130 23.43 5.98 -10.27
CA ALA A 130 23.97 6.86 -11.31
C ALA A 130 23.19 8.20 -11.42
N GLU A 131 21.87 8.20 -11.23
CA GLU A 131 21.08 9.43 -11.17
C GLU A 131 21.48 10.33 -9.99
N LYS A 132 21.85 9.75 -8.83
CA LYS A 132 22.38 10.53 -7.69
C LYS A 132 23.78 11.05 -7.98
N VAL A 133 24.63 10.25 -8.63
CA VAL A 133 25.94 10.70 -9.14
C VAL A 133 25.77 11.89 -10.09
N SER A 134 24.81 11.83 -11.02
CA SER A 134 24.52 12.95 -11.93
C SER A 134 24.16 14.25 -11.20
N ARG A 135 23.50 14.17 -10.03
CA ARG A 135 23.20 15.36 -9.20
C ARG A 135 24.45 15.92 -8.54
N LEU A 136 25.34 15.06 -8.03
CA LEU A 136 26.64 15.47 -7.49
C LEU A 136 27.50 16.17 -8.56
N LEU A 137 27.55 15.61 -9.78
CA LEU A 137 28.21 16.25 -10.92
C LEU A 137 27.62 17.62 -11.26
N SER A 138 26.29 17.75 -11.19
CA SER A 138 25.59 19.00 -11.51
C SER A 138 25.82 20.10 -10.45
N ALA A 139 26.24 19.72 -9.24
CA ALA A 139 26.66 20.66 -8.20
C ALA A 139 28.15 21.02 -8.28
N SER A 140 28.86 20.54 -9.31
CA SER A 140 30.29 20.82 -9.54
C SER A 140 31.18 20.48 -8.34
N LEU A 141 30.85 19.42 -7.62
CA LEU A 141 31.66 18.94 -6.50
C LEU A 141 32.88 18.16 -7.01
N ASP A 142 34.05 18.44 -6.44
CA ASP A 142 35.27 17.66 -6.69
C ASP A 142 35.16 16.24 -6.10
N TYR A 143 35.96 15.32 -6.62
CA TYR A 143 35.90 13.90 -6.25
C TYR A 143 36.16 13.67 -4.75
N GLU A 144 37.15 14.36 -4.20
CA GLU A 144 37.55 14.21 -2.79
C GLU A 144 36.44 14.64 -1.83
N THR A 145 35.80 15.76 -2.14
CA THR A 145 34.61 16.21 -1.43
C THR A 145 33.49 15.17 -1.49
N VAL A 146 33.18 14.64 -2.67
CA VAL A 146 32.11 13.64 -2.84
C VAL A 146 32.41 12.36 -2.06
N ARG A 147 33.64 11.87 -2.17
CA ARG A 147 34.14 10.69 -1.46
C ARG A 147 33.96 10.82 0.05
N LEU A 148 34.44 11.92 0.62
CA LEU A 148 34.34 12.18 2.06
C LEU A 148 32.88 12.30 2.54
N MET A 149 32.02 12.97 1.77
CA MET A 149 30.60 13.12 2.11
C MET A 149 29.87 11.77 2.10
N ILE A 150 30.14 10.91 1.13
CA ILE A 150 29.55 9.57 1.06
C ILE A 150 30.03 8.70 2.23
N ASN A 151 31.33 8.72 2.56
CA ASN A 151 31.88 7.97 3.68
C ASN A 151 31.25 8.40 5.02
N ASN A 152 31.05 9.71 5.24
CA ASN A 152 30.33 10.21 6.41
C ASN A 152 28.89 9.70 6.49
N GLU A 153 28.18 9.62 5.36
CA GLU A 153 26.81 9.11 5.33
C GLU A 153 26.71 7.61 5.56
N ILE A 154 27.72 6.83 5.16
CA ILE A 154 27.85 5.41 5.52
C ILE A 154 27.99 5.28 7.05
N ILE A 155 28.88 6.07 7.65
CA ILE A 155 29.10 6.09 9.11
C ILE A 155 27.81 6.49 9.84
N ASN A 156 27.13 7.55 9.39
CA ASN A 156 25.87 8.01 9.98
C ASN A 156 24.80 6.90 9.94
N ARG A 157 24.63 6.23 8.79
CA ARG A 157 23.69 5.13 8.62
C ARG A 157 23.99 3.96 9.56
N LEU A 158 25.25 3.56 9.66
CA LEU A 158 25.63 2.43 10.51
C LEU A 158 25.54 2.76 12.00
N SER A 159 25.80 4.01 12.39
CA SER A 159 25.72 4.49 13.77
C SER A 159 24.28 4.70 14.27
N THR A 160 23.32 4.93 13.38
CA THR A 160 21.92 5.22 13.77
C THR A 160 21.19 3.96 14.24
N LYS A 161 20.62 3.97 15.45
CA LYS A 161 19.94 2.79 16.06
C LYS A 161 18.43 2.64 15.71
N ALA A 162 17.92 3.35 14.71
CA ALA A 162 16.49 3.30 14.39
C ALA A 162 16.09 2.00 13.66
N ARG A 163 14.85 1.53 13.90
CA ARG A 163 14.24 0.39 13.20
C ARG A 163 14.13 0.69 11.69
N GLY A 164 14.32 -0.32 10.85
CA GLY A 164 14.23 -0.21 9.39
C GLY A 164 15.49 0.32 8.66
N ILE A 165 16.53 0.74 9.39
CA ILE A 165 17.79 1.18 8.77
C ILE A 165 18.63 -0.01 8.32
N LYS A 166 18.90 -0.11 7.00
CA LYS A 166 19.77 -1.14 6.44
C LYS A 166 21.21 -1.01 6.96
N LYS A 167 21.76 -2.11 7.50
CA LYS A 167 23.10 -2.19 8.10
C LYS A 167 24.20 -2.72 7.16
N GLY A 168 23.96 -2.73 5.85
CA GLY A 168 24.97 -3.16 4.87
C GLY A 168 26.16 -2.19 4.84
N LYS A 169 27.40 -2.71 4.85
CA LYS A 169 28.62 -1.88 4.93
C LYS A 169 29.07 -1.28 3.60
N ALA A 170 28.54 -1.76 2.47
CA ALA A 170 28.81 -1.20 1.15
C ALA A 170 28.08 0.13 0.92
N VAL A 171 28.58 0.93 -0.04
CA VAL A 171 27.93 2.16 -0.52
C VAL A 171 26.51 1.84 -1.00
N MET A 172 25.51 2.54 -0.46
CA MET A 172 24.12 2.41 -0.88
C MET A 172 23.60 3.67 -1.58
N GLN A 173 22.52 3.52 -2.37
CA GLN A 173 21.84 4.66 -3.00
C GLN A 173 21.47 5.77 -2.01
N GLY A 174 21.05 5.40 -0.80
CA GLY A 174 20.69 6.34 0.26
C GLY A 174 21.87 7.18 0.74
N ASP A 175 23.08 6.63 0.74
CA ASP A 175 24.30 7.31 1.17
C ASP A 175 24.69 8.39 0.16
N ILE A 176 24.65 8.08 -1.14
CA ILE A 176 24.89 9.05 -2.23
C ILE A 176 23.83 10.17 -2.22
N ALA A 177 22.57 9.82 -2.00
CA ALA A 177 21.47 10.78 -1.95
C ALA A 177 21.58 11.73 -0.76
N ARG A 178 21.85 11.20 0.44
CA ARG A 178 22.03 12.02 1.65
C ARG A 178 23.31 12.82 1.60
N ALA A 179 24.39 12.33 0.99
CA ALA A 179 25.60 13.11 0.81
C ALA A 179 25.29 14.41 0.06
N PHE A 180 24.49 14.36 -1.00
CA PHE A 180 24.08 15.59 -1.71
C PHE A 180 23.31 16.58 -0.81
N SER A 181 22.42 16.10 0.05
CA SER A 181 21.60 16.92 0.95
C SER A 181 22.35 17.42 2.19
N ASN A 182 23.20 16.57 2.75
CA ASN A 182 23.98 16.80 3.96
C ASN A 182 25.45 16.95 3.57
N ARG A 183 25.85 18.20 3.29
CA ARG A 183 27.22 18.54 2.84
C ARG A 183 28.26 18.49 3.98
N CYS A 184 28.08 17.58 4.93
CA CYS A 184 28.95 17.42 6.07
C CYS A 184 30.29 16.80 5.63
N LYS A 185 31.39 17.48 5.95
CA LYS A 185 32.77 17.09 5.61
C LYS A 185 33.58 16.87 6.89
N ARG A 186 33.23 15.87 7.70
CA ARG A 186 34.04 15.49 8.86
C ARG A 186 35.17 14.57 8.40
N PRO A 187 36.42 14.77 8.87
CA PRO A 187 37.48 13.79 8.70
C PRO A 187 37.07 12.43 9.26
N LEU A 188 37.50 11.36 8.60
CA LEU A 188 37.18 10.00 9.03
C LEU A 188 38.09 9.61 10.18
N SER A 189 37.51 9.29 11.34
CA SER A 189 38.25 8.81 12.50
C SER A 189 38.52 7.31 12.37
N ALA A 190 39.80 6.90 12.38
CA ALA A 190 40.20 5.49 12.36
C ALA A 190 39.51 4.67 13.46
N LYS A 191 39.36 5.26 14.66
CA LYS A 191 38.63 4.66 15.78
C LYS A 191 37.15 4.39 15.43
N THR A 192 36.50 5.33 14.73
CA THR A 192 35.09 5.17 14.32
C THR A 192 34.95 4.08 13.26
N LEU A 193 35.86 4.05 12.27
CA LEU A 193 35.88 2.99 11.25
C LEU A 193 36.06 1.61 11.90
N GLN A 194 37.03 1.48 12.81
CA GLN A 194 37.30 0.23 13.54
C GLN A 194 36.08 -0.21 14.36
N GLN A 195 35.42 0.70 15.09
CA GLN A 195 34.22 0.40 15.88
C GLN A 195 33.05 -0.11 15.04
N LEU A 196 32.93 0.35 13.80
CA LEU A 196 31.88 -0.09 12.86
C LEU A 196 32.32 -1.29 12.00
N GLY A 197 33.56 -1.78 12.19
CA GLY A 197 34.16 -2.83 11.38
C GLY A 197 34.24 -2.43 9.90
N LEU A 198 34.69 -1.20 9.63
CA LEU A 198 34.97 -0.64 8.32
C LEU A 198 36.47 -0.40 8.14
N GLU A 199 36.92 -0.45 6.89
CA GLU A 199 38.21 0.07 6.43
C GLU A 199 38.00 0.96 5.19
N ILE A 200 39.07 1.59 4.69
CA ILE A 200 39.03 2.36 3.43
C ILE A 200 39.66 1.49 2.35
N ASP A 201 38.90 1.23 1.30
CA ASP A 201 39.34 0.45 0.14
C ASP A 201 40.28 1.28 -0.77
N ASP A 202 40.88 0.65 -1.78
CA ASP A 202 41.78 1.32 -2.73
C ASP A 202 41.08 2.45 -3.53
N ASP A 203 39.76 2.37 -3.69
CA ASP A 203 38.95 3.43 -4.31
C ASP A 203 38.63 4.60 -3.37
N GLY A 204 39.03 4.50 -2.10
CA GLY A 204 38.87 5.49 -1.06
C GLY A 204 37.48 5.54 -0.41
N PHE A 205 36.61 4.57 -0.69
CA PHE A 205 35.31 4.43 -0.01
C PHE A 205 35.38 3.45 1.16
N CYS A 206 34.50 3.64 2.15
CA CYS A 206 34.36 2.70 3.25
C CYS A 206 33.89 1.32 2.76
N CYS A 207 34.57 0.26 3.18
CA CYS A 207 34.21 -1.14 2.92
C CYS A 207 34.28 -1.99 4.21
N PRO A 208 33.66 -3.19 4.24
CA PRO A 208 33.86 -4.12 5.37
C PRO A 208 35.34 -4.50 5.54
N VAL A 209 35.80 -4.61 6.78
CA VAL A 209 37.15 -5.14 7.08
C VAL A 209 37.32 -6.52 6.45
N GLY A 210 38.39 -6.68 5.67
CA GLY A 210 38.76 -7.93 5.00
C GLY A 210 38.12 -8.13 3.62
N SER A 211 37.58 -7.08 3.00
CA SER A 211 36.89 -7.18 1.70
C SER A 211 37.71 -6.77 0.48
N GLY A 212 38.91 -6.18 0.64
CA GLY A 212 39.77 -5.76 -0.47
C GLY A 212 41.16 -5.30 -0.01
N ASN A 213 42.10 -5.16 -0.96
CA ASN A 213 43.50 -4.75 -0.73
C ASN A 213 43.54 -3.42 0.05
N THR A 214 44.15 -3.41 1.23
CA THR A 214 44.09 -2.26 2.13
C THR A 214 45.22 -1.25 1.86
N LEU A 215 44.89 0.00 1.55
CA LEU A 215 45.82 1.14 1.62
C LEU A 215 45.71 1.82 2.98
N VAL A 216 46.75 1.70 3.82
CA VAL A 216 46.86 2.45 5.08
C VAL A 216 47.40 3.85 4.78
N TYR A 217 46.52 4.84 4.60
CA TYR A 217 46.91 6.25 4.57
C TYR A 217 46.96 6.82 5.99
N ASN A 218 48.15 7.18 6.46
CA ASN A 218 48.34 8.00 7.66
C ASN A 218 48.04 9.47 7.31
N TYR A 219 46.87 9.96 7.68
CA TYR A 219 46.64 11.40 7.81
C TYR A 219 47.10 11.82 9.21
N GLU A 220 48.24 12.52 9.28
CA GLU A 220 48.63 13.25 10.49
C GLU A 220 47.66 14.42 10.69
N LEU A 221 46.88 14.40 11.77
CA LEU A 221 46.04 15.50 12.23
C LEU A 221 46.67 16.07 13.50
N ASP A 222 47.14 17.31 13.39
CA ASP A 222 47.61 18.15 14.49
C ASP A 222 46.41 18.57 15.35
N ASP A 223 46.14 17.80 16.41
CA ASP A 223 45.21 18.18 17.47
C ASP A 223 45.97 19.00 18.53
N ASN A 224 46.26 20.28 18.25
CA ASN A 224 46.67 21.25 19.28
C ASN A 224 46.45 22.71 18.82
N ALA A 225 45.26 23.25 19.05
CA ALA A 225 45.07 24.69 19.31
C ALA A 225 43.65 24.96 19.83
N SER A 226 43.48 24.88 21.14
CA SER A 226 42.39 25.55 21.86
C SER A 226 42.98 26.11 23.15
N GLN A 227 42.57 27.34 23.50
CA GLN A 227 43.05 28.24 24.57
C GLN A 227 44.13 29.22 24.06
N THR A 228 44.00 30.55 24.08
CA THR A 228 43.34 31.46 25.03
C THR A 228 42.92 32.82 24.43
N ASP A 229 41.87 33.38 25.03
CA ASP A 229 41.63 34.77 25.47
C ASP A 229 41.35 35.98 24.56
N ASN A 230 40.27 36.64 25.00
CA ASN A 230 39.76 37.98 24.71
C ASN A 230 40.77 39.11 25.05
N SER A 231 40.84 40.17 24.23
CA SER A 231 40.28 41.49 24.57
C SER A 231 40.72 42.63 23.64
N SER A 232 39.77 43.54 23.40
CA SER A 232 39.87 45.00 23.23
C SER A 232 40.49 45.66 21.98
N TYR A 233 39.60 46.32 21.24
CA TYR A 233 39.59 47.75 20.87
C TYR A 233 40.77 48.40 20.08
N SER A 234 40.39 48.85 18.88
CA SER A 234 40.61 50.18 18.29
C SER A 234 41.86 50.52 17.46
N GLN A 235 41.55 51.24 16.37
CA GLN A 235 42.31 52.21 15.57
C GLN A 235 43.08 51.75 14.31
N ASP A 236 42.44 52.03 13.17
CA ASP A 236 43.03 52.66 11.97
C ASP A 236 43.92 53.87 12.35
N PRO A 237 44.97 54.28 11.58
CA PRO A 237 44.81 54.61 10.15
C PRO A 237 46.04 54.39 9.22
N GLY A 238 45.76 54.32 7.91
CA GLY A 238 46.31 55.33 6.98
C GLY A 238 47.50 55.03 6.05
N SER A 239 47.19 55.12 4.75
CA SER A 239 48.05 55.63 3.64
C SER A 239 49.17 54.70 3.13
N SER A 240 49.59 54.69 1.86
CA SER A 240 49.36 55.56 0.71
C SER A 240 49.96 54.91 -0.56
N ARG A 241 49.41 55.28 -1.75
CA ARG A 241 50.07 55.55 -3.07
C ARG A 241 50.96 54.44 -3.71
N GLU A 242 51.06 54.22 -5.03
CA GLU A 242 50.97 55.10 -6.20
C GLU A 242 51.05 54.29 -7.52
N SER A 243 50.37 54.77 -8.57
CA SER A 243 50.72 54.83 -10.03
C SER A 243 51.16 53.55 -10.80
N SER A 244 50.95 53.34 -12.11
CA SER A 244 50.91 54.26 -13.27
C SER A 244 50.47 53.54 -14.58
N TYR A 245 49.79 54.30 -15.45
CA TYR A 245 49.84 54.41 -16.94
C TYR A 245 49.79 53.21 -17.92
N ASP A 246 48.63 53.09 -18.59
CA ASP A 246 48.29 53.35 -20.02
C ASP A 246 49.28 53.20 -21.20
N ASN A 247 48.66 52.75 -22.33
CA ASN A 247 48.84 53.12 -23.76
C ASN A 247 49.97 52.46 -24.60
N GLN A 248 49.87 52.15 -25.90
CA GLN A 248 48.83 52.10 -26.96
C GLN A 248 49.52 51.76 -28.32
N LEU A 249 48.75 51.37 -29.36
CA LEU A 249 48.99 51.49 -30.85
C LEU A 249 49.91 50.44 -31.54
N GLU A 250 49.77 50.03 -32.81
CA GLU A 250 48.98 50.40 -34.02
C GLU A 250 49.05 49.24 -35.07
N SER A 251 47.99 48.88 -35.81
CA SER A 251 47.77 48.99 -37.30
C SER A 251 48.76 48.21 -38.22
N GLU A 252 48.49 47.64 -39.42
CA GLU A 252 47.53 47.94 -40.49
C GLU A 252 47.60 46.89 -41.67
N SER A 253 46.53 46.81 -42.48
CA SER A 253 46.44 46.36 -43.91
C SER A 253 46.63 44.85 -44.25
N SER A 254 46.02 44.21 -45.27
CA SER A 254 45.34 44.60 -46.51
C SER A 254 44.54 43.39 -47.10
N ALA A 255 43.46 43.67 -47.85
CA ALA A 255 42.73 42.76 -48.76
C ALA A 255 43.22 43.00 -50.22
N PRO A 256 42.85 42.27 -51.32
CA PRO A 256 41.57 41.57 -51.59
C PRO A 256 41.57 40.30 -52.51
N GLY A 257 40.40 39.63 -52.64
CA GLY A 257 39.97 39.05 -53.95
C GLY A 257 39.37 37.62 -54.00
N ARG A 258 38.03 37.55 -54.24
CA ARG A 258 37.20 36.60 -55.06
C ARG A 258 37.47 35.08 -55.02
N GLY A 259 36.51 34.15 -54.95
CA GLY A 259 35.04 34.13 -54.99
C GLY A 259 34.52 32.67 -55.21
N LEU A 260 33.19 32.49 -55.17
CA LEU A 260 32.37 31.28 -55.45
C LEU A 260 32.32 30.22 -54.32
N SER A 261 31.30 30.21 -53.45
CA SER A 261 29.89 29.74 -53.58
C SER A 261 29.73 28.23 -53.34
N GLU A 262 29.24 27.85 -52.15
CA GLU A 262 28.07 26.98 -51.98
C GLU A 262 27.60 26.98 -50.52
N SER A 263 26.31 26.76 -50.36
CA SER A 263 25.43 27.28 -49.31
C SER A 263 25.25 26.34 -48.12
N ILE A 264 25.45 26.85 -46.89
CA ILE A 264 24.86 26.30 -45.66
C ILE A 264 24.17 27.43 -44.89
N ILE A 265 22.87 27.27 -44.69
CA ILE A 265 21.98 28.15 -43.95
C ILE A 265 22.33 28.06 -42.46
N VAL A 266 22.89 29.15 -41.91
CA VAL A 266 23.04 29.37 -40.46
C VAL A 266 21.90 30.28 -39.99
N PHE A 267 20.97 29.73 -39.21
CA PHE A 267 20.00 30.55 -38.47
C PHE A 267 20.70 31.22 -37.29
N ARG A 268 20.84 32.55 -37.37
CA ARG A 268 21.29 33.42 -36.27
C ARG A 268 20.24 33.45 -35.16
N GLY A 269 20.55 32.85 -34.01
CA GLY A 269 19.85 33.10 -32.76
C GLY A 269 20.16 34.50 -32.24
N GLN A 270 19.19 35.42 -32.31
CA GLN A 270 19.27 36.70 -31.62
C GLN A 270 19.28 36.47 -30.10
N LYS A 271 20.37 36.89 -29.44
CA LYS A 271 20.43 37.01 -27.98
C LYS A 271 19.41 38.06 -27.52
N ARG A 272 18.30 37.62 -26.91
CA ARG A 272 17.37 38.51 -26.20
C ARG A 272 18.09 39.10 -24.97
N LYS A 273 18.26 40.42 -24.96
CA LYS A 273 18.61 41.21 -23.78
C LYS A 273 17.58 40.94 -22.67
N ARG A 274 18.04 40.68 -21.45
CA ARG A 274 17.19 40.66 -20.24
C ARG A 274 16.50 42.01 -20.13
N LYS A 275 15.17 41.99 -20.14
CA LYS A 275 14.31 43.15 -19.90
C LYS A 275 14.22 43.31 -18.39
N ASP A 276 14.54 44.49 -17.87
CA ASP A 276 14.24 44.88 -16.50
C ASP A 276 12.77 44.60 -16.18
N THR A 277 12.51 44.16 -14.95
CA THR A 277 11.17 43.87 -14.40
C THR A 277 10.36 45.17 -14.26
N SER A 278 9.93 45.73 -15.39
CA SER A 278 8.91 46.77 -15.45
C SER A 278 7.54 46.14 -15.22
N MET A 279 6.75 46.72 -14.30
CA MET A 279 5.39 46.33 -13.96
C MET A 279 4.54 45.99 -15.21
N CYS A 280 3.82 44.87 -15.20
CA CYS A 280 2.98 44.37 -16.30
C CYS A 280 1.86 45.33 -16.77
N GLY A 281 1.66 46.47 -16.09
CA GLY A 281 0.52 47.37 -16.28
C GLY A 281 -0.84 46.79 -15.85
N CYS A 282 -0.87 45.53 -15.42
CA CYS A 282 -2.06 44.85 -14.95
C CYS A 282 -2.34 45.17 -13.47
N MET A 283 -3.60 45.02 -13.04
CA MET A 283 -4.06 45.40 -11.69
C MET A 283 -3.45 44.56 -10.56
N LEU A 284 -2.73 43.48 -10.90
CA LEU A 284 -2.01 42.62 -9.96
C LEU A 284 -0.52 42.92 -9.99
N THR A 285 0.00 43.46 -8.87
CA THR A 285 1.45 43.54 -8.64
C THR A 285 2.00 42.19 -8.19
N ASP A 286 3.29 41.92 -8.45
CA ASP A 286 3.95 40.71 -7.94
C ASP A 286 3.97 40.69 -6.40
N ASP A 287 3.98 41.85 -5.74
CA ASP A 287 3.83 41.96 -4.28
C ASP A 287 2.42 41.59 -3.83
N SER A 288 1.38 42.02 -4.55
CA SER A 288 0.00 41.62 -4.27
C SER A 288 -0.20 40.12 -4.44
N LEU A 289 0.40 39.55 -5.48
CA LEU A 289 0.37 38.11 -5.68
C LEU A 289 1.16 37.40 -4.58
N SER A 290 2.33 37.91 -4.21
CA SER A 290 3.16 37.33 -3.15
C SER A 290 2.47 37.40 -1.79
N HIS A 291 1.72 38.47 -1.49
CA HIS A 291 0.91 38.57 -0.27
C HIS A 291 -0.29 37.62 -0.28
N ILE A 292 -0.94 37.42 -1.44
CA ILE A 292 -1.94 36.36 -1.58
C ILE A 292 -1.26 35.02 -1.31
N LEU A 293 -0.09 34.77 -1.91
CA LEU A 293 0.63 33.49 -1.85
C LEU A 293 1.33 33.20 -0.51
N SER A 294 1.75 34.21 0.25
CA SER A 294 2.50 34.05 1.51
C SER A 294 1.64 33.46 2.62
N GLY A 295 0.31 33.61 2.54
CA GLY A 295 -0.63 32.90 3.41
C GLY A 295 -0.73 31.39 3.13
N PHE A 296 -0.07 30.88 2.08
CA PHE A 296 -0.23 29.51 1.57
C PHE A 296 1.12 28.77 1.38
N GLN A 297 2.24 29.29 1.92
CA GLN A 297 3.58 28.76 1.65
C GLN A 297 4.05 27.58 2.52
N ASP A 298 3.24 27.08 3.45
CA ASP A 298 3.56 25.81 4.12
C ASP A 298 3.20 24.63 3.21
N GLY A 299 4.22 24.20 2.46
CA GLY A 299 4.13 23.13 1.48
C GLY A 299 3.84 21.77 2.10
N GLY A 300 2.56 21.41 2.17
CA GLY A 300 2.16 20.06 2.57
C GLY A 300 0.70 19.65 2.30
N THR A 301 -0.25 20.57 2.21
CA THR A 301 -1.68 20.23 2.11
C THR A 301 -2.32 20.74 0.83
N THR A 302 -3.29 19.98 0.32
CA THR A 302 -4.29 20.51 -0.63
C THR A 302 -4.98 21.71 0.03
N MET A 303 -4.99 22.86 -0.64
CA MET A 303 -5.75 24.02 -0.14
C MET A 303 -7.17 23.57 0.18
N ASP A 304 -7.62 23.83 1.40
CA ASP A 304 -8.99 23.50 1.78
C ASP A 304 -9.98 24.38 0.97
N VAL A 305 -11.26 24.02 0.99
CA VAL A 305 -12.29 24.78 0.25
C VAL A 305 -12.39 26.24 0.72
N ARG A 306 -12.12 26.51 2.00
CA ARG A 306 -12.17 27.84 2.61
C ARG A 306 -11.00 28.70 2.15
N GLU A 307 -9.80 28.15 2.09
CA GLU A 307 -8.57 28.79 1.58
C GLU A 307 -8.67 29.11 0.09
N CYS A 308 -9.22 28.19 -0.71
CA CYS A 308 -9.48 28.46 -2.12
C CYS A 308 -10.45 29.63 -2.30
N ARG A 309 -11.52 29.67 -1.51
CA ARG A 309 -12.49 30.77 -1.54
C ARG A 309 -11.88 32.10 -1.13
N GLU A 310 -11.02 32.12 -0.12
CA GLU A 310 -10.41 33.36 0.36
C GLU A 310 -9.36 33.91 -0.61
N ALA A 311 -8.57 33.03 -1.23
CA ALA A 311 -7.64 33.41 -2.29
C ALA A 311 -8.36 34.02 -3.51
N PHE A 312 -9.45 33.39 -3.96
CA PHE A 312 -10.27 33.91 -5.05
C PHE A 312 -11.02 35.20 -4.67
N ARG A 313 -11.53 35.33 -3.44
CA ARG A 313 -12.17 36.55 -2.94
C ARG A 313 -11.18 37.72 -2.91
N THR A 314 -9.97 37.50 -2.40
CA THR A 314 -8.92 38.53 -2.36
C THR A 314 -8.49 38.94 -3.76
N PHE A 315 -8.35 37.97 -4.66
CA PHE A 315 -8.05 38.21 -6.07
C PHE A 315 -9.16 39.00 -6.77
N GLY A 316 -10.40 38.55 -6.63
CA GLY A 316 -11.53 39.22 -7.24
C GLY A 316 -11.78 40.61 -6.69
N GLN A 317 -11.63 40.86 -5.39
CA GLN A 317 -11.71 42.21 -4.84
C GLN A 317 -10.68 43.18 -5.43
N LYS A 318 -9.54 42.69 -5.93
CA LYS A 318 -8.53 43.53 -6.60
C LYS A 318 -8.79 43.70 -8.09
N VAL A 319 -9.39 42.71 -8.75
CA VAL A 319 -9.68 42.72 -10.19
C VAL A 319 -11.05 43.34 -10.49
N TYR A 320 -12.10 43.01 -9.73
CA TYR A 320 -13.49 43.50 -9.88
C TYR A 320 -13.75 44.90 -9.32
N ARG A 321 -12.77 45.56 -8.67
CA ARG A 321 -13.00 46.92 -8.13
C ARG A 321 -13.41 47.94 -9.19
N ASN A 322 -13.17 47.66 -10.48
CA ASN A 322 -13.44 48.56 -11.60
C ASN A 322 -14.15 47.90 -12.80
N GLN A 323 -14.54 46.61 -12.73
CA GLN A 323 -15.14 45.86 -13.85
C GLN A 323 -16.07 44.73 -13.36
N ASP A 324 -17.12 44.42 -14.12
CA ASP A 324 -18.12 43.37 -13.81
C ASP A 324 -17.69 41.95 -14.23
N GLN A 325 -16.53 41.78 -14.86
CA GLN A 325 -16.00 40.51 -15.36
C GLN A 325 -14.46 40.50 -15.35
N ILE A 326 -13.84 39.32 -15.22
CA ILE A 326 -12.39 39.14 -15.47
C ILE A 326 -12.17 38.91 -16.96
N ASP A 327 -11.93 39.98 -17.72
CA ASP A 327 -11.51 39.85 -19.11
C ASP A 327 -9.98 39.67 -19.24
N ALA A 328 -9.54 39.40 -20.47
CA ALA A 328 -8.11 39.21 -20.77
C ALA A 328 -7.28 40.48 -20.56
N ASP A 329 -7.91 41.65 -20.49
CA ASP A 329 -7.26 42.94 -20.34
C ASP A 329 -7.08 43.30 -18.85
N ALA A 330 -7.90 42.74 -17.97
CA ALA A 330 -7.83 42.91 -16.51
C ALA A 330 -6.61 42.22 -15.86
N ILE A 331 -6.12 41.12 -16.45
CA ILE A 331 -5.01 40.32 -15.92
C ILE A 331 -4.04 39.92 -17.03
N CYS A 332 -2.73 40.15 -16.83
CA CYS A 332 -1.75 39.76 -17.84
C CYS A 332 -1.60 38.22 -17.94
N SER A 333 -1.05 37.76 -19.06
CA SER A 333 -0.82 36.32 -19.32
C SER A 333 0.03 35.64 -18.24
N ASP A 334 0.98 36.36 -17.63
CA ASP A 334 1.86 35.81 -16.61
C ASP A 334 1.15 35.65 -15.27
N HIS A 335 0.41 36.66 -14.81
CA HIS A 335 -0.38 36.57 -13.59
C HIS A 335 -1.52 35.57 -13.69
N SER A 336 -2.25 35.52 -14.83
CA SER A 336 -3.29 34.50 -15.05
C SER A 336 -2.72 33.08 -14.99
N ARG A 337 -1.51 32.87 -15.55
CA ARG A 337 -0.81 31.59 -15.50
C ARG A 337 -0.34 31.23 -14.08
N LYS A 338 0.22 32.19 -13.33
CA LYS A 338 0.61 31.99 -11.92
C LYS A 338 -0.61 31.62 -11.06
N PHE A 339 -1.73 32.32 -11.26
CA PHE A 339 -2.98 32.09 -10.52
C PHE A 339 -3.62 30.74 -10.89
N CYS A 340 -3.72 30.39 -12.17
CA CYS A 340 -4.16 29.05 -12.59
C CYS A 340 -3.28 27.93 -12.00
N ASN A 341 -1.96 28.12 -11.89
CA ASN A 341 -1.07 27.13 -11.28
C ASN A 341 -1.35 26.92 -9.77
N LEU A 342 -1.75 27.98 -9.04
CA LEU A 342 -2.11 27.89 -7.62
C LEU A 342 -3.27 26.90 -7.42
N PHE A 343 -4.32 27.01 -8.24
CA PHE A 343 -5.48 26.12 -8.22
C PHE A 343 -5.29 24.82 -9.00
N LYS A 344 -4.05 24.50 -9.39
CA LYS A 344 -3.71 23.31 -10.18
C LYS A 344 -4.47 23.22 -11.51
N MET A 345 -4.85 24.32 -12.13
CA MET A 345 -5.51 24.33 -13.43
C MET A 345 -4.52 24.07 -14.59
N PHE A 346 -5.01 23.55 -15.70
CA PHE A 346 -4.24 23.49 -16.94
C PHE A 346 -3.93 24.91 -17.44
N THR A 347 -2.64 25.18 -17.70
CA THR A 347 -2.20 26.50 -18.20
C THR A 347 -1.86 26.49 -19.68
N ASN A 348 -1.81 25.32 -20.32
CA ASN A 348 -1.52 25.13 -21.74
C ASN A 348 -2.73 25.42 -22.63
N ILE A 349 -3.33 26.59 -22.44
CA ILE A 349 -4.49 27.11 -23.16
C ILE A 349 -4.24 28.59 -23.49
N SER A 350 -5.10 29.22 -24.29
CA SER A 350 -4.95 30.63 -24.60
C SER A 350 -5.08 31.51 -23.35
N HIS A 351 -4.47 32.71 -23.36
CA HIS A 351 -4.59 33.66 -22.25
C HIS A 351 -6.05 34.09 -22.02
N LYS A 352 -6.79 34.37 -23.09
CA LYS A 352 -8.22 34.68 -23.03
C LYS A 352 -9.02 33.56 -22.36
N GLU A 353 -8.69 32.31 -22.66
CA GLU A 353 -9.37 31.17 -22.03
C GLU A 353 -8.97 30.95 -20.57
N ARG A 354 -7.73 31.28 -20.17
CA ARG A 354 -7.37 31.31 -18.75
C ARG A 354 -8.20 32.35 -17.99
N ALA A 355 -8.36 33.56 -18.54
CA ALA A 355 -9.17 34.61 -17.93
C ALA A 355 -10.63 34.20 -17.77
N ASP A 356 -11.26 33.68 -18.83
CA ASP A 356 -12.64 33.16 -18.81
C ASP A 356 -12.86 32.03 -17.78
N ARG A 357 -11.91 31.09 -17.66
CA ARG A 357 -12.00 30.04 -16.65
C ARG A 357 -11.91 30.59 -15.23
N LEU A 358 -11.05 31.59 -15.00
CA LEU A 358 -10.92 32.23 -13.68
C LEU A 358 -12.18 33.02 -13.32
N ASP A 359 -12.79 33.71 -14.29
CA ASP A 359 -14.07 34.41 -14.13
C ASP A 359 -15.19 33.45 -13.70
N LYS A 360 -15.37 32.34 -14.44
CA LYS A 360 -16.38 31.32 -14.13
C LYS A 360 -16.20 30.66 -12.77
N LEU A 361 -14.95 30.44 -12.35
CA LEU A 361 -14.64 29.93 -11.01
C LEU A 361 -14.94 30.97 -9.93
N TYR A 362 -14.68 32.25 -10.20
CA TYR A 362 -15.01 33.34 -9.29
C TYR A 362 -16.52 33.51 -9.12
N CYS A 363 -17.30 33.51 -10.20
CA CYS A 363 -18.77 33.60 -10.13
C CYS A 363 -19.40 32.43 -9.37
N GLY A 364 -18.75 31.26 -9.34
CA GLY A 364 -19.19 30.07 -8.63
C GLY A 364 -18.62 29.90 -7.21
N LEU A 365 -18.07 30.97 -6.61
CA LEU A 365 -17.40 30.88 -5.30
C LEU A 365 -18.29 30.41 -4.15
N ASP A 366 -19.57 30.76 -4.17
CA ASP A 366 -20.51 30.37 -3.11
C ASP A 366 -20.88 28.89 -3.17
N SER A 367 -20.72 28.27 -4.34
CA SER A 367 -20.94 26.85 -4.62
C SER A 367 -19.65 26.16 -5.11
N TRP A 368 -18.50 26.45 -4.48
CA TRP A 368 -17.18 26.03 -4.97
C TRP A 368 -17.07 24.52 -5.28
N LYS A 369 -17.64 23.65 -4.44
CA LYS A 369 -17.61 22.19 -4.64
C LYS A 369 -18.32 21.79 -5.95
N GLU A 370 -19.53 22.31 -6.17
CA GLU A 370 -20.33 22.05 -7.37
C GLU A 370 -19.70 22.66 -8.62
N THR A 371 -19.22 23.90 -8.51
CA THR A 371 -18.54 24.61 -9.59
C THR A 371 -17.25 23.88 -10.01
N ARG A 372 -16.45 23.42 -9.05
CA ARG A 372 -15.24 22.62 -9.32
C ARG A 372 -15.57 21.27 -9.93
N ALA A 373 -16.62 20.59 -9.45
CA ALA A 373 -17.06 19.32 -10.02
C ALA A 373 -17.54 19.48 -11.48
N ARG A 374 -18.35 20.52 -11.74
CA ARG A 374 -18.84 20.90 -13.07
C ARG A 374 -17.70 21.16 -14.06
N TYR A 375 -16.61 21.76 -13.59
CA TYR A 375 -15.43 22.10 -14.39
C TYR A 375 -14.20 21.23 -14.09
N SER A 376 -14.42 19.98 -13.67
CA SER A 376 -13.35 19.06 -13.24
C SER A 376 -12.21 18.91 -14.28
N THR A 377 -12.53 18.99 -15.58
CA THR A 377 -11.58 18.91 -16.69
C THR A 377 -10.61 20.09 -16.78
N TRP A 378 -10.87 21.21 -16.11
CA TRP A 378 -9.97 22.37 -16.08
C TRP A 378 -8.81 22.18 -15.11
N PHE A 379 -8.94 21.24 -14.18
CA PHE A 379 -7.98 20.97 -13.12
C PHE A 379 -7.08 19.82 -13.52
N ARG A 380 -5.79 19.96 -13.24
CA ARG A 380 -4.86 18.83 -13.26
C ARG A 380 -5.34 17.86 -12.17
N PRO A 381 -5.35 16.54 -12.45
CA PRO A 381 -5.65 15.56 -11.41
C PRO A 381 -4.76 15.86 -10.21
N LEU A 382 -5.37 15.89 -9.02
CA LEU A 382 -4.64 15.96 -7.77
C LEU A 382 -3.72 14.74 -7.77
N LYS A 383 -2.44 14.95 -8.07
CA LYS A 383 -1.42 13.97 -7.72
C LYS A 383 -1.49 13.88 -6.19
N PRO A 384 -1.69 12.69 -5.60
CA PRO A 384 -1.72 12.52 -4.15
C PRO A 384 -0.56 13.31 -3.54
N VAL A 385 -0.90 14.35 -2.77
CA VAL A 385 0.08 15.23 -2.15
C VAL A 385 0.66 14.44 -0.99
N GLY A 386 1.83 13.85 -1.19
CA GLY A 386 2.50 13.05 -0.17
C GLY A 386 3.53 12.05 -0.71
N THR A 387 3.42 11.61 -1.95
CA THR A 387 4.46 10.75 -2.55
C THR A 387 5.30 11.52 -3.53
N HIS A 388 6.60 11.63 -3.26
CA HIS A 388 7.61 11.81 -4.28
C HIS A 388 7.34 10.84 -5.45
N ILE A 389 6.72 11.31 -6.53
CA ILE A 389 6.65 10.58 -7.79
C ILE A 389 8.06 10.61 -8.40
N THR A 390 8.94 9.74 -7.89
CA THR A 390 10.22 9.40 -8.53
C THR A 390 10.51 7.90 -8.52
N THR A 391 9.55 7.03 -8.14
CA THR A 391 9.82 5.58 -8.06
C THR A 391 8.64 4.69 -8.45
N SER A 392 7.70 5.14 -9.29
CA SER A 392 6.88 4.15 -10.01
C SER A 392 7.80 3.43 -10.99
N ILE A 393 8.15 2.17 -10.68
CA ILE A 393 8.94 1.29 -11.56
C ILE A 393 8.12 0.98 -12.82
N SER A 394 6.79 1.07 -12.74
CA SER A 394 5.91 0.97 -13.90
C SER A 394 6.01 2.22 -14.75
N ARG A 395 6.59 2.06 -15.96
CA ARG A 395 6.61 3.07 -17.02
C ARG A 395 5.29 3.17 -17.77
N PHE A 396 4.41 2.18 -17.60
CA PHE A 396 3.07 2.22 -18.13
C PHE A 396 2.20 2.95 -17.12
N GLN A 397 1.52 4.00 -17.56
CA GLN A 397 0.29 4.39 -16.87
C GLN A 397 -0.63 3.19 -17.04
N GLU A 398 -0.73 2.35 -16.01
CA GLU A 398 -1.80 1.36 -15.95
C GLU A 398 -3.08 2.13 -16.19
N LYS A 399 -3.72 1.90 -17.35
CA LYS A 399 -5.11 2.31 -17.51
C LYS A 399 -5.81 1.57 -16.39
N HIS A 400 -6.24 2.29 -15.36
CA HIS A 400 -6.98 1.69 -14.25
C HIS A 400 -8.18 0.95 -14.86
N ILE A 401 -8.06 -0.38 -14.94
CA ILE A 401 -9.14 -1.23 -15.38
C ILE A 401 -10.16 -1.16 -14.26
N ARG A 402 -11.28 -0.48 -14.54
CA ARG A 402 -12.39 -0.40 -13.60
C ARG A 402 -13.07 -1.77 -13.59
N PRO A 403 -13.21 -2.42 -12.43
CA PRO A 403 -13.86 -3.72 -12.39
C PRO A 403 -15.36 -3.56 -12.64
N VAL A 404 -16.01 -4.63 -13.10
CA VAL A 404 -17.45 -4.66 -13.41
C VAL A 404 -18.31 -4.27 -12.21
N VAL A 405 -17.84 -4.57 -10.99
CA VAL A 405 -18.53 -4.25 -9.73
C VAL A 405 -18.53 -2.75 -9.40
N GLU A 406 -17.65 -1.95 -10.00
CA GLU A 406 -17.64 -0.49 -9.79
C GLU A 406 -18.92 0.18 -10.29
N ASN A 407 -19.62 -0.43 -11.26
CA ASN A 407 -20.93 0.01 -11.71
C ASN A 407 -22.00 -1.03 -11.36
N TRP A 408 -22.34 -1.10 -10.06
CA TRP A 408 -23.32 -2.05 -9.53
C TRP A 408 -24.66 -2.05 -10.28
N SER A 409 -25.12 -0.88 -10.73
CA SER A 409 -26.37 -0.74 -11.48
C SER A 409 -26.41 -1.51 -12.82
N ASN A 410 -25.25 -1.86 -13.36
CA ASN A 410 -25.11 -2.71 -14.55
C ASN A 410 -25.15 -4.21 -14.24
N LEU A 411 -24.96 -4.61 -12.98
CA LEU A 411 -24.98 -6.00 -12.54
C LEU A 411 -26.40 -6.52 -12.28
N LYS A 412 -27.36 -6.19 -13.15
CA LYS A 412 -28.78 -6.58 -12.98
C LYS A 412 -29.01 -8.09 -12.91
N TYR A 413 -28.06 -8.88 -13.44
CA TYR A 413 -28.07 -10.34 -13.37
C TYR A 413 -27.67 -10.88 -11.99
N LEU A 414 -26.96 -10.08 -11.17
CA LEU A 414 -26.52 -10.48 -9.85
C LEU A 414 -27.65 -10.27 -8.85
N THR A 415 -28.63 -11.15 -8.89
CA THR A 415 -29.67 -11.26 -7.85
C THR A 415 -29.15 -12.10 -6.67
N LEU A 416 -29.89 -12.15 -5.57
CA LEU A 416 -29.58 -13.07 -4.46
C LEU A 416 -29.44 -14.52 -4.94
N GLN A 417 -30.33 -14.95 -5.84
CA GLN A 417 -30.25 -16.26 -6.46
C GLN A 417 -28.99 -16.42 -7.32
N GLY A 418 -28.64 -15.40 -8.12
CA GLY A 418 -27.44 -15.41 -8.94
C GLY A 418 -26.15 -15.47 -8.11
N LEU A 419 -26.07 -14.68 -7.04
CA LEU A 419 -24.96 -14.74 -6.08
C LEU A 419 -24.86 -16.11 -5.43
N HIS A 420 -25.97 -16.65 -4.92
CA HIS A 420 -25.96 -17.95 -4.27
C HIS A 420 -25.54 -19.08 -5.23
N ARG A 421 -26.00 -19.07 -6.49
CA ARG A 421 -25.55 -20.05 -7.49
C ARG A 421 -24.06 -19.96 -7.77
N ARG A 422 -23.49 -18.76 -7.86
CA ARG A 422 -22.03 -18.56 -8.01
C ARG A 422 -21.26 -19.12 -6.82
N CYS A 423 -21.74 -18.83 -5.60
CA CYS A 423 -21.04 -19.15 -4.36
C CYS A 423 -21.19 -20.61 -3.91
N PHE A 424 -22.25 -21.30 -4.35
CA PHE A 424 -22.61 -22.64 -3.86
C PHE A 424 -22.91 -23.66 -4.97
N GLY A 425 -22.93 -23.25 -6.24
CA GLY A 425 -23.30 -24.11 -7.37
C GLY A 425 -24.79 -24.49 -7.42
N GLN A 426 -25.64 -23.90 -6.57
CA GLN A 426 -27.04 -24.28 -6.41
C GLN A 426 -27.93 -23.08 -6.07
N SER A 427 -29.24 -23.21 -6.25
CA SER A 427 -30.20 -22.16 -5.87
C SER A 427 -30.31 -22.01 -4.34
N PRO A 428 -30.65 -20.81 -3.84
CA PRO A 428 -30.82 -20.59 -2.41
C PRO A 428 -32.01 -21.41 -1.86
N PRO A 429 -31.94 -21.83 -0.59
CA PRO A 429 -33.07 -22.47 0.08
C PRO A 429 -34.26 -21.49 0.17
N PRO A 430 -35.51 -21.99 0.27
CA PRO A 430 -36.72 -21.15 0.30
C PRO A 430 -36.65 -20.03 1.34
N ASP A 431 -36.25 -20.36 2.57
CA ASP A 431 -36.19 -19.40 3.68
C ASP A 431 -35.26 -18.23 3.42
N LEU A 432 -34.19 -18.41 2.62
CA LEU A 432 -33.28 -17.33 2.26
C LEU A 432 -33.86 -16.43 1.16
N ARG A 433 -34.79 -16.93 0.32
CA ARG A 433 -35.36 -16.16 -0.81
C ARG A 433 -36.28 -15.05 -0.35
N ASP A 434 -36.95 -15.26 0.78
CA ASP A 434 -38.01 -14.37 1.27
C ASP A 434 -37.47 -13.34 2.28
N ILE A 435 -36.19 -13.43 2.67
CA ILE A 435 -35.56 -12.48 3.60
C ILE A 435 -34.99 -11.29 2.83
N SER A 436 -35.36 -10.09 3.27
CA SER A 436 -34.80 -8.83 2.77
C SER A 436 -33.97 -8.15 3.87
N MET A 437 -32.66 -8.02 3.62
CA MET A 437 -31.77 -7.20 4.45
C MET A 437 -32.29 -5.77 4.61
N GLN A 438 -32.94 -5.21 3.58
CA GLN A 438 -33.49 -3.86 3.62
C GLN A 438 -34.68 -3.71 4.57
N VAL A 439 -35.40 -4.80 4.85
CA VAL A 439 -36.60 -4.80 5.71
C VAL A 439 -36.22 -5.18 7.14
N ASN A 440 -35.45 -6.26 7.31
CA ASN A 440 -35.14 -6.79 8.64
C ASN A 440 -33.86 -6.20 9.23
N GLY A 441 -33.00 -5.62 8.41
CA GLY A 441 -31.66 -5.20 8.79
C GLY A 441 -30.70 -6.36 9.11
N SER A 442 -31.12 -7.61 8.94
CA SER A 442 -30.30 -8.79 9.17
C SER A 442 -30.69 -9.96 8.27
N ILE A 443 -29.73 -10.84 7.98
CA ILE A 443 -29.90 -12.08 7.23
C ILE A 443 -28.96 -13.17 7.76
N VAL A 444 -29.50 -14.38 7.95
CA VAL A 444 -28.70 -15.58 8.18
C VAL A 444 -28.51 -16.31 6.86
N VAL A 445 -27.25 -16.55 6.47
CA VAL A 445 -26.89 -17.31 5.26
C VAL A 445 -26.49 -18.73 5.68
N PRO A 446 -27.36 -19.75 5.44
CA PRO A 446 -27.10 -21.10 5.90
C PRO A 446 -25.91 -21.74 5.18
N GLY A 447 -25.00 -22.33 5.94
CA GLY A 447 -23.89 -23.12 5.43
C GLY A 447 -22.90 -22.35 4.55
N LEU A 448 -22.76 -21.03 4.74
CA LEU A 448 -21.77 -20.23 4.00
C LEU A 448 -20.36 -20.83 4.12
N PHE A 449 -20.03 -21.31 5.31
CA PHE A 449 -18.77 -21.99 5.60
C PHE A 449 -18.91 -23.53 5.67
N LYS A 450 -19.97 -24.12 5.10
CA LYS A 450 -20.19 -25.59 5.15
C LYS A 450 -19.01 -26.38 4.59
N TRP A 451 -18.26 -25.78 3.66
CA TRP A 451 -17.06 -26.36 3.08
C TRP A 451 -15.95 -26.64 4.11
N LEU A 452 -15.93 -25.96 5.26
CA LEU A 452 -14.98 -26.24 6.35
C LEU A 452 -15.14 -27.65 6.93
N LYS A 453 -16.30 -28.28 6.75
CA LYS A 453 -16.58 -29.67 7.17
C LYS A 453 -16.11 -30.71 6.15
N GLN A 454 -15.72 -30.29 4.95
CA GLN A 454 -15.33 -31.19 3.86
C GLN A 454 -13.90 -31.68 4.09
N ASP A 455 -13.70 -32.97 3.85
CA ASP A 455 -12.40 -33.63 3.86
C ASP A 455 -11.90 -33.71 2.41
N PHE A 456 -11.08 -32.73 2.02
CA PHE A 456 -10.61 -32.60 0.64
C PHE A 456 -9.48 -33.59 0.30
N ASP A 457 -8.73 -34.07 1.29
CA ASP A 457 -7.60 -34.98 1.08
C ASP A 457 -7.85 -36.42 1.55
N GLY A 458 -9.02 -36.67 2.15
CA GLY A 458 -9.42 -37.98 2.69
C GLY A 458 -8.69 -38.36 3.97
N LYS A 459 -7.97 -37.43 4.61
CA LYS A 459 -7.13 -37.67 5.79
C LYS A 459 -7.58 -36.88 7.01
N HIS A 460 -8.42 -35.88 6.84
CA HIS A 460 -8.86 -34.99 7.92
C HIS A 460 -10.38 -35.11 8.09
N PRO A 461 -10.86 -36.17 8.76
CA PRO A 461 -12.29 -36.34 8.98
C PRO A 461 -12.85 -35.16 9.79
N GLY A 462 -13.93 -34.56 9.27
CA GLY A 462 -14.51 -33.33 9.82
C GLY A 462 -13.89 -32.03 9.28
N GLY A 463 -12.89 -32.13 8.40
CA GLY A 463 -12.27 -31.02 7.69
C GLY A 463 -11.57 -30.01 8.59
N ILE A 464 -11.43 -28.79 8.07
CA ILE A 464 -10.86 -27.64 8.80
C ILE A 464 -11.65 -27.33 10.07
N LEU A 465 -12.97 -27.55 10.11
CA LEU A 465 -13.77 -27.24 11.29
C LEU A 465 -13.28 -28.00 12.53
N GLN A 466 -12.96 -29.28 12.39
CA GLN A 466 -12.45 -30.09 13.51
C GLN A 466 -11.07 -29.61 13.99
N MET A 467 -10.23 -29.13 13.07
CA MET A 467 -8.93 -28.55 13.37
C MET A 467 -9.10 -27.19 14.06
N ALA A 468 -10.01 -26.35 13.59
CA ALA A 468 -10.34 -25.07 14.20
C ALA A 468 -10.89 -25.23 15.63
N LEU A 469 -11.77 -26.20 15.88
CA LEU A 469 -12.23 -26.51 17.25
C LEU A 469 -11.09 -27.00 18.14
N SER A 470 -10.11 -27.71 17.59
CA SER A 470 -8.88 -28.08 18.31
C SER A 470 -7.98 -26.87 18.58
N GLU A 471 -7.93 -25.90 17.65
CA GLU A 471 -7.26 -24.62 17.82
C GLU A 471 -7.89 -23.83 18.97
N PHE A 472 -9.22 -23.71 19.02
CA PHE A 472 -9.93 -23.10 20.16
C PHE A 472 -9.57 -23.75 21.49
N ALA A 473 -9.64 -25.09 21.57
CA ALA A 473 -9.31 -25.82 22.79
C ALA A 473 -7.84 -25.61 23.23
N MET A 474 -6.91 -25.46 22.27
CA MET A 474 -5.52 -25.10 22.55
C MET A 474 -5.40 -23.67 23.11
N TYR A 475 -6.07 -22.68 22.50
CA TYR A 475 -6.08 -21.32 23.02
C TYR A 475 -6.71 -21.24 24.41
N ASP A 476 -7.78 -21.98 24.65
CA ASP A 476 -8.46 -22.05 25.95
C ASP A 476 -7.57 -22.72 27.01
N TRP A 477 -6.83 -23.78 26.65
CA TRP A 477 -5.84 -24.41 27.53
C TRP A 477 -4.75 -23.43 28.00
N HIS A 478 -4.28 -22.56 27.11
CA HIS A 478 -3.25 -21.57 27.40
C HIS A 478 -3.81 -20.25 27.95
N PHE A 479 -5.13 -20.11 28.11
CA PHE A 479 -5.74 -18.90 28.64
C PHE A 479 -5.68 -18.85 30.17
N ARG A 480 -5.23 -17.71 30.71
CA ARG A 480 -5.13 -17.46 32.15
C ARG A 480 -6.09 -16.32 32.52
N PRO A 481 -7.24 -16.61 33.15
CA PRO A 481 -8.14 -15.55 33.61
C PRO A 481 -7.50 -14.75 34.74
N HIS A 482 -7.85 -13.47 34.85
CA HIS A 482 -7.55 -12.68 36.04
C HIS A 482 -8.68 -12.84 37.06
N ALA A 483 -8.37 -12.96 38.35
CA ALA A 483 -9.38 -13.17 39.39
C ALA A 483 -10.45 -12.05 39.40
N ASP A 484 -10.02 -10.80 39.20
CA ASP A 484 -10.91 -9.62 39.17
C ASP A 484 -11.66 -9.44 37.84
N ASN A 485 -11.26 -10.17 36.80
CA ASN A 485 -11.84 -10.06 35.46
C ASN A 485 -12.12 -11.46 34.89
N PRO A 486 -13.16 -12.15 35.40
CA PRO A 486 -13.52 -13.46 34.91
C PRO A 486 -13.89 -13.40 33.43
N ARG A 487 -13.63 -14.50 32.73
CA ARG A 487 -13.97 -14.65 31.32
C ARG A 487 -15.49 -14.51 31.12
N ARG A 488 -15.89 -13.80 30.07
CA ARG A 488 -17.29 -13.54 29.68
C ARG A 488 -17.57 -14.11 28.27
N GLY A 489 -17.04 -15.30 27.99
CA GLY A 489 -17.10 -15.92 26.67
C GLY A 489 -16.16 -15.36 25.60
N SER A 490 -15.44 -14.25 25.84
CA SER A 490 -14.44 -13.75 24.89
C SER A 490 -13.11 -14.49 25.02
N ALA A 491 -12.57 -15.00 23.91
CA ALA A 491 -11.24 -15.61 23.83
C ALA A 491 -10.19 -14.53 23.56
N LYS A 492 -9.87 -13.73 24.58
CA LYS A 492 -9.03 -12.52 24.45
C LYS A 492 -7.60 -12.78 23.97
N ASN A 493 -7.12 -14.02 24.02
CA ASN A 493 -5.82 -14.45 23.50
C ASN A 493 -5.88 -14.95 22.04
N MET A 494 -7.05 -14.97 21.40
CA MET A 494 -7.28 -15.53 20.06
C MET A 494 -7.78 -14.44 19.10
N TRP A 495 -6.84 -13.67 18.52
CA TRP A 495 -7.14 -12.57 17.56
C TRP A 495 -6.79 -12.90 16.12
N PHE A 496 -5.76 -13.72 15.93
CA PHE A 496 -5.16 -14.04 14.64
C PHE A 496 -4.96 -15.54 14.47
N SER A 497 -5.81 -16.36 15.11
CA SER A 497 -5.83 -17.80 14.85
C SER A 497 -5.94 -18.12 13.36
N LEU A 498 -5.51 -19.31 12.95
CA LEU A 498 -5.59 -19.76 11.57
C LEU A 498 -7.03 -19.71 11.06
N ILE A 499 -8.01 -20.11 11.87
CA ILE A 499 -9.42 -20.06 11.43
C ILE A 499 -9.91 -18.61 11.25
N GLN A 500 -9.50 -17.68 12.12
CA GLN A 500 -9.81 -16.26 11.94
C GLN A 500 -9.17 -15.70 10.66
N GLN A 501 -7.90 -16.04 10.38
CA GLN A 501 -7.23 -15.63 9.15
C GLN A 501 -7.94 -16.19 7.92
N LEU A 502 -8.29 -17.48 7.92
CA LEU A 502 -8.98 -18.13 6.80
C LEU A 502 -10.32 -17.45 6.48
N VAL A 503 -11.16 -17.24 7.49
CA VAL A 503 -12.46 -16.58 7.35
C VAL A 503 -12.31 -15.16 6.78
N ARG A 504 -11.36 -14.38 7.31
CA ARG A 504 -11.13 -12.99 6.88
C ARG A 504 -10.61 -12.88 5.45
N GLN A 505 -10.05 -13.97 4.94
CA GLN A 505 -9.51 -14.08 3.59
C GLN A 505 -10.44 -14.84 2.62
N ASP A 506 -11.62 -15.28 3.08
CA ASP A 506 -12.57 -16.05 2.28
C ASP A 506 -13.28 -15.17 1.24
N ILE A 507 -13.15 -15.57 -0.03
CA ILE A 507 -13.66 -14.81 -1.17
C ILE A 507 -15.19 -14.84 -1.26
N VAL A 508 -15.84 -15.93 -0.85
CA VAL A 508 -17.30 -16.04 -0.87
C VAL A 508 -17.88 -15.15 0.21
N TYR A 509 -17.29 -15.17 1.39
CA TYR A 509 -17.67 -14.31 2.50
C TYR A 509 -17.51 -12.83 2.14
N TRP A 510 -16.41 -12.44 1.49
CA TRP A 510 -16.25 -11.10 0.93
C TRP A 510 -17.34 -10.77 -0.11
N MET A 511 -17.64 -11.66 -1.06
CA MET A 511 -18.69 -11.41 -2.06
C MET A 511 -20.06 -11.13 -1.43
N TRP A 512 -20.40 -11.86 -0.36
CA TRP A 512 -21.62 -11.62 0.41
C TRP A 512 -21.61 -10.26 1.12
N HIS A 513 -20.48 -9.85 1.70
CA HIS A 513 -20.31 -8.49 2.23
C HIS A 513 -20.57 -7.43 1.16
N VAL A 514 -19.94 -7.52 -0.02
CA VAL A 514 -20.16 -6.58 -1.12
C VAL A 514 -21.62 -6.54 -1.54
N PHE A 515 -22.28 -7.68 -1.64
CA PHE A 515 -23.67 -7.76 -2.06
C PHE A 515 -24.65 -7.18 -1.04
N LEU A 516 -24.44 -7.46 0.24
CA LEU A 516 -25.36 -7.08 1.32
C LEU A 516 -25.16 -5.65 1.83
N ARG A 517 -23.96 -5.08 1.67
CA ARG A 517 -23.68 -3.70 2.06
C ARG A 517 -24.57 -2.72 1.27
N PRO A 518 -25.15 -1.68 1.93
CA PRO A 518 -25.99 -0.69 1.25
C PRO A 518 -25.30 0.09 0.11
N ASP A 519 -23.98 0.28 0.21
CA ASP A 519 -23.18 1.00 -0.80
C ASP A 519 -22.51 0.09 -1.83
N HIS A 520 -22.63 -1.23 -1.67
CA HIS A 520 -21.95 -2.22 -2.48
C HIS A 520 -20.43 -1.99 -2.61
N ALA A 521 -19.81 -1.41 -1.58
CA ALA A 521 -18.37 -1.18 -1.59
C ALA A 521 -17.64 -2.52 -1.74
N TRP A 522 -16.80 -2.62 -2.77
CA TRP A 522 -16.06 -3.84 -3.09
C TRP A 522 -14.63 -3.81 -2.57
N ARG A 523 -14.08 -2.62 -2.35
CA ARG A 523 -12.75 -2.42 -1.75
C ARG A 523 -12.86 -2.51 -0.25
N LEU A 524 -12.69 -3.71 0.27
CA LEU A 524 -12.83 -3.98 1.70
C LEU A 524 -11.51 -4.41 2.34
N ILE A 525 -11.35 -4.19 3.64
CA ILE A 525 -10.28 -4.75 4.48
C ILE A 525 -10.87 -5.31 5.76
N SER A 526 -10.31 -6.41 6.24
CA SER A 526 -10.73 -7.03 7.48
C SER A 526 -10.25 -6.25 8.70
N VAL A 527 -11.15 -6.09 9.67
CA VAL A 527 -10.81 -5.58 11.00
C VAL A 527 -10.58 -6.76 11.95
N PRO A 528 -9.37 -6.92 12.53
CA PRO A 528 -9.12 -7.95 13.54
C PRO A 528 -9.99 -7.75 14.79
N ASP A 529 -10.51 -8.84 15.30
CA ASP A 529 -11.29 -8.93 16.53
C ASP A 529 -10.98 -10.25 17.25
N CYS A 530 -11.22 -10.32 18.55
CA CYS A 530 -11.07 -11.55 19.30
C CYS A 530 -12.18 -12.55 18.94
N ALA A 531 -11.87 -13.84 19.00
CA ALA A 531 -12.89 -14.87 18.89
C ALA A 531 -13.75 -14.92 20.17
N LYS A 532 -14.94 -15.50 20.08
CA LYS A 532 -15.72 -15.89 21.27
C LYS A 532 -15.67 -17.40 21.41
N SER A 533 -15.42 -17.86 22.63
CA SER A 533 -15.53 -19.25 23.07
C SER A 533 -16.17 -19.19 24.45
N ALA A 534 -17.48 -19.36 24.50
CA ALA A 534 -18.26 -19.33 25.73
C ALA A 534 -18.41 -20.75 26.28
N TYR A 535 -18.23 -20.90 27.58
CA TYR A 535 -18.46 -22.16 28.31
C TYR A 535 -19.78 -22.12 29.09
N PRO A 536 -20.42 -23.28 29.35
CA PRO A 536 -21.62 -23.34 30.17
C PRO A 536 -21.47 -22.59 31.51
N GLY A 537 -22.42 -21.71 31.82
CA GLY A 537 -22.43 -20.87 33.03
C GLY A 537 -21.78 -19.50 32.88
N GLU A 538 -20.96 -19.27 31.85
CA GLU A 538 -20.34 -17.95 31.62
C GLU A 538 -21.39 -16.88 31.31
N ARG A 539 -21.19 -15.68 31.86
CA ARG A 539 -22.08 -14.53 31.65
C ARG A 539 -21.76 -13.88 30.30
N THR A 540 -22.53 -14.26 29.28
CA THR A 540 -22.42 -13.77 27.90
C THR A 540 -23.38 -12.61 27.59
N TYR A 541 -24.34 -12.32 28.47
CA TYR A 541 -25.37 -11.31 28.24
C TYR A 541 -24.76 -9.90 28.13
N ILE A 542 -24.82 -9.34 26.94
CA ILE A 542 -24.45 -7.96 26.61
C ILE A 542 -25.51 -7.48 25.62
N GLN A 543 -26.08 -6.28 25.81
CA GLN A 543 -27.10 -5.70 24.96
C GLN A 543 -26.63 -4.33 24.49
N HIS A 544 -26.43 -4.16 23.18
CA HIS A 544 -25.81 -2.95 22.61
C HIS A 544 -26.04 -2.88 21.09
N PRO A 545 -26.02 -1.68 20.50
CA PRO A 545 -25.66 -1.49 19.10
C PRO A 545 -24.13 -1.42 18.97
N ASP A 546 -23.53 -1.96 17.92
CA ASP A 546 -22.05 -1.89 17.78
C ASP A 546 -21.56 -0.53 17.28
N ILE A 547 -22.45 0.45 17.10
CA ILE A 547 -22.14 1.81 16.71
C ILE A 547 -22.66 2.82 17.73
N SER A 548 -22.03 3.99 17.75
CA SER A 548 -22.56 5.15 18.46
C SER A 548 -23.86 5.60 17.78
N LEU A 549 -25.00 5.30 18.40
CA LEU A 549 -26.32 5.71 17.92
C LEU A 549 -26.39 7.22 17.63
N ARG A 550 -25.85 8.02 18.55
CA ARG A 550 -25.74 9.47 18.36
C ARG A 550 -25.04 9.85 17.06
N LYS A 551 -23.82 9.34 16.83
CA LYS A 551 -23.05 9.65 15.61
C LYS A 551 -23.76 9.12 14.37
N PHE A 552 -24.40 7.97 14.47
CA PHE A 552 -25.17 7.39 13.37
C PHE A 552 -26.36 8.28 13.01
N VAL A 553 -27.18 8.70 13.97
CA VAL A 553 -28.35 9.56 13.73
C VAL A 553 -27.93 10.96 13.25
N GLU A 554 -26.89 11.55 13.85
CA GLU A 554 -26.43 12.91 13.51
C GLU A 554 -25.67 12.99 12.17
N SER A 555 -24.94 11.94 11.78
CA SER A 555 -23.99 12.01 10.65
C SER A 555 -23.99 10.81 9.70
N CYS A 556 -24.88 9.83 9.92
CA CYS A 556 -24.85 8.54 9.24
C CYS A 556 -23.51 7.81 9.40
N TYR A 557 -22.79 8.04 10.51
CA TYR A 557 -21.50 7.40 10.78
C TYR A 557 -21.62 5.88 10.73
N GLY A 558 -20.78 5.23 9.91
CA GLY A 558 -20.77 3.77 9.80
C GLY A 558 -21.99 3.16 9.11
N ARG A 559 -22.89 3.92 8.48
CA ARG A 559 -24.17 3.40 7.95
C ARG A 559 -24.08 2.24 6.96
N ASN A 560 -22.94 2.12 6.28
CA ASN A 560 -22.72 1.10 5.28
C ASN A 560 -21.95 -0.10 5.85
N PHE A 561 -21.50 -0.01 7.10
CA PHE A 561 -20.83 -1.12 7.78
C PHE A 561 -21.75 -2.32 7.86
N LEU A 562 -21.18 -3.51 7.71
CA LEU A 562 -21.92 -4.75 7.86
C LEU A 562 -21.24 -5.56 8.96
N GLN A 563 -21.98 -5.79 10.04
CA GLN A 563 -21.57 -6.70 11.08
C GLN A 563 -21.75 -8.13 10.58
N SER A 564 -20.91 -9.02 11.08
CA SER A 564 -21.04 -10.42 10.73
C SER A 564 -20.46 -11.35 11.77
N VAL A 565 -21.25 -12.36 12.12
CA VAL A 565 -20.93 -13.35 13.15
C VAL A 565 -21.15 -14.74 12.58
N ILE A 566 -20.09 -15.54 12.61
CA ILE A 566 -20.05 -16.92 12.11
C ILE A 566 -20.18 -17.86 13.29
N SER A 567 -21.10 -18.82 13.22
CA SER A 567 -21.21 -19.87 14.23
C SER A 567 -20.37 -21.08 13.82
N LEU A 568 -19.56 -21.61 14.73
CA LEU A 568 -18.84 -22.87 14.50
C LEU A 568 -19.55 -24.06 15.18
N ASP A 569 -20.45 -23.79 16.12
CA ASP A 569 -21.32 -24.77 16.78
C ASP A 569 -22.77 -24.64 16.32
N ASN A 570 -23.60 -25.62 16.68
CA ASN A 570 -25.04 -25.48 16.55
C ASN A 570 -25.55 -24.69 17.76
N GLU A 571 -26.14 -23.53 17.49
CA GLU A 571 -26.80 -22.70 18.50
C GLU A 571 -28.19 -23.26 18.82
N ASP A 572 -28.73 -22.88 19.97
CA ASP A 572 -30.07 -23.24 20.41
C ASP A 572 -30.84 -22.02 20.93
N GLN A 573 -32.05 -22.25 21.45
CA GLN A 573 -32.95 -21.22 21.96
C GLN A 573 -32.35 -20.43 23.12
N ASP A 574 -31.45 -21.01 23.90
CA ASP A 574 -30.89 -20.42 25.12
C ASP A 574 -29.42 -20.03 24.93
N ASN A 575 -28.83 -20.32 23.77
CA ASN A 575 -27.43 -20.06 23.44
C ASN A 575 -27.25 -19.51 22.00
N CYS A 576 -27.83 -18.36 21.72
CA CYS A 576 -27.75 -17.65 20.43
C CYS A 576 -27.69 -16.13 20.63
N ASP A 577 -27.72 -15.38 19.54
CA ASP A 577 -27.92 -13.92 19.59
C ASP A 577 -29.40 -13.59 19.35
N GLU A 578 -29.88 -12.50 19.93
CA GLU A 578 -31.20 -11.91 19.71
C GLU A 578 -31.03 -10.52 19.10
N LEU A 579 -31.80 -10.21 18.07
CA LEU A 579 -31.76 -8.93 17.36
C LEU A 579 -33.15 -8.27 17.34
N LEU A 580 -33.19 -6.94 17.37
CA LEU A 580 -34.40 -6.16 17.09
C LEU A 580 -34.53 -5.95 15.58
N LEU A 581 -35.10 -6.93 14.88
CA LEU A 581 -35.23 -6.86 13.42
C LEU A 581 -36.18 -5.72 13.00
N GLY A 582 -35.79 -4.99 11.95
CA GLY A 582 -36.53 -3.83 11.43
C GLY A 582 -36.28 -2.51 12.18
N MET A 583 -35.46 -2.52 13.23
CA MET A 583 -35.14 -1.34 14.02
C MET A 583 -34.47 -0.22 13.21
N ASN A 584 -33.78 -0.55 12.12
CA ASN A 584 -33.22 0.39 11.15
C ASN A 584 -34.26 1.36 10.57
N HIS A 585 -35.55 1.03 10.60
CA HIS A 585 -36.64 1.92 10.18
C HIS A 585 -37.17 2.83 11.30
N HIS A 586 -36.87 2.53 12.55
CA HIS A 586 -37.41 3.19 13.75
C HIS A 586 -36.34 3.89 14.58
N LEU A 587 -35.06 3.75 14.22
CA LEU A 587 -33.94 4.24 15.01
C LEU A 587 -33.99 5.74 15.28
N GLY A 588 -34.40 6.54 14.29
CA GLY A 588 -34.52 8.00 14.45
C GLY A 588 -35.56 8.39 15.50
N SER A 589 -36.77 7.85 15.40
CA SER A 589 -37.85 8.10 16.37
C SER A 589 -37.51 7.56 17.76
N TRP A 590 -36.91 6.37 17.84
CA TRP A 590 -36.48 5.81 19.12
C TRP A 590 -35.38 6.66 19.77
N TRP A 591 -34.43 7.16 18.97
CA TRP A 591 -33.40 8.05 19.47
C TRP A 591 -33.96 9.38 20.01
N GLU A 592 -34.95 9.95 19.33
CA GLU A 592 -35.65 11.16 19.82
C GLU A 592 -36.32 10.90 21.17
N ASP A 593 -37.05 9.80 21.32
CA ASP A 593 -37.68 9.41 22.59
C ASP A 593 -36.64 9.22 23.70
N LEU A 594 -35.55 8.51 23.41
CA LEU A 594 -34.46 8.29 24.35
C LEU A 594 -33.82 9.60 24.80
N SER A 595 -33.65 10.56 23.87
CA SER A 595 -33.05 11.87 24.17
C SER A 595 -33.91 12.74 25.10
N LEU A 596 -35.22 12.48 25.14
CA LEU A 596 -36.16 13.10 26.06
C LEU A 596 -36.22 12.38 27.42
N SER A 597 -35.70 11.15 27.49
CA SER A 597 -35.63 10.36 28.72
C SER A 597 -34.37 10.69 29.53
N SER A 598 -34.44 10.51 30.86
CA SER A 598 -33.26 10.60 31.74
C SER A 598 -32.34 9.36 31.65
N ALA A 599 -32.66 8.37 30.81
CA ALA A 599 -31.93 7.11 30.70
C ALA A 599 -30.65 7.22 29.85
N MET A 600 -30.51 8.29 29.06
CA MET A 600 -29.36 8.51 28.19
C MET A 600 -28.06 8.80 28.98
N ARG A 601 -27.00 8.05 28.65
CA ARG A 601 -25.63 8.28 29.11
C ARG A 601 -24.70 8.52 27.91
N ASP A 602 -23.75 9.43 28.04
CA ASP A 602 -22.82 9.85 26.97
C ASP A 602 -21.64 8.87 26.83
N TYR A 603 -21.93 7.62 26.41
CA TYR A 603 -20.91 6.60 26.12
C TYR A 603 -20.70 6.40 24.61
N THR A 604 -19.49 6.02 24.22
CA THR A 604 -19.10 5.75 22.81
C THR A 604 -19.89 4.61 22.18
N ILE A 605 -20.22 3.58 22.98
CA ILE A 605 -21.13 2.48 22.65
C ILE A 605 -22.15 2.44 23.79
N GLN A 606 -23.44 2.60 23.47
CA GLN A 606 -24.48 2.63 24.49
C GLN A 606 -24.93 1.20 24.79
N GLN A 607 -24.65 0.72 25.99
CA GLN A 607 -25.33 -0.46 26.50
C GLN A 607 -26.83 -0.15 26.60
N ILE A 608 -27.66 -0.95 25.93
CA ILE A 608 -29.12 -0.80 26.03
C ILE A 608 -29.54 -1.54 27.29
N VAL A 609 -30.10 -0.79 28.23
CA VAL A 609 -30.66 -1.32 29.47
C VAL A 609 -32.18 -1.46 29.32
N THR A 610 -32.82 -2.18 30.25
CA THR A 610 -34.27 -2.43 30.20
C THR A 610 -35.09 -1.13 30.15
N GLU A 611 -34.58 -0.07 30.76
CA GLU A 611 -35.21 1.26 30.75
C GLU A 611 -35.15 1.96 29.37
N MET A 612 -34.32 1.47 28.43
CA MET A 612 -34.18 2.02 27.08
C MET A 612 -35.00 1.26 26.03
N TRP A 613 -35.45 0.04 26.34
CA TRP A 613 -36.31 -0.76 25.46
C TRP A 613 -37.23 -1.66 26.29
N SER A 614 -38.48 -1.24 26.43
CA SER A 614 -39.52 -1.87 27.24
C SER A 614 -40.58 -2.59 26.40
N SER A 615 -41.51 -3.31 27.04
CA SER A 615 -42.66 -3.91 26.35
C SER A 615 -43.59 -2.85 25.74
N GLU A 616 -43.64 -1.64 26.28
CA GLU A 616 -44.37 -0.52 25.67
C GLU A 616 -43.72 -0.07 24.36
N ASP A 617 -42.38 -0.10 24.29
CA ASP A 617 -41.63 0.17 23.05
C ASP A 617 -41.86 -0.93 22.02
N GLU A 618 -41.89 -2.21 22.45
CA GLU A 618 -42.22 -3.33 21.56
C GLU A 618 -43.61 -3.16 20.93
N GLU A 619 -44.62 -2.77 21.71
CA GLU A 619 -45.97 -2.49 21.20
C GLU A 619 -46.00 -1.26 20.29
N ARG A 620 -45.32 -0.17 20.69
CA ARG A 620 -45.28 1.10 19.95
C ARG A 620 -44.64 0.96 18.58
N TYR A 621 -43.52 0.25 18.51
CA TYR A 621 -42.75 0.07 17.28
C TYR A 621 -43.14 -1.20 16.51
N GLY A 622 -43.88 -2.11 17.13
CA GLY A 622 -44.29 -3.38 16.53
C GLY A 622 -43.12 -4.33 16.26
N ILE A 623 -42.02 -4.20 17.01
CA ILE A 623 -40.82 -5.02 16.87
C ILE A 623 -40.43 -5.64 18.22
N GLN A 624 -39.90 -6.85 18.19
CA GLN A 624 -39.50 -7.60 19.38
C GLN A 624 -38.10 -8.19 19.21
N TRP A 625 -37.50 -8.63 20.32
CA TRP A 625 -36.25 -9.39 20.27
C TRP A 625 -36.49 -10.75 19.61
N ILE A 626 -35.81 -11.00 18.49
CA ILE A 626 -35.93 -12.24 17.72
C ILE A 626 -34.62 -13.01 17.79
N LYS A 627 -34.68 -14.23 18.32
CA LYS A 627 -33.56 -15.18 18.37
C LYS A 627 -33.08 -15.53 16.95
N GLN A 628 -31.78 -15.38 16.73
CA GLN A 628 -31.08 -15.71 15.49
C GLN A 628 -30.32 -17.02 15.67
N ILE A 629 -31.05 -18.13 15.72
CA ILE A 629 -30.47 -19.46 15.94
C ILE A 629 -29.76 -19.91 14.66
N ARG A 630 -28.45 -20.18 14.78
CA ARG A 630 -27.61 -20.63 13.68
C ARG A 630 -27.17 -22.08 13.85
N GLN A 631 -27.05 -22.77 12.73
CA GLN A 631 -26.31 -24.03 12.69
C GLN A 631 -24.81 -23.77 12.55
N SER A 632 -24.02 -24.78 12.89
CA SER A 632 -22.58 -24.75 12.68
C SER A 632 -22.29 -24.48 11.20
N THR A 633 -21.45 -23.47 10.95
CA THR A 633 -21.03 -22.88 9.65
C THR A 633 -21.98 -21.88 9.00
N ASP A 634 -23.08 -21.53 9.66
CA ASP A 634 -23.94 -20.42 9.24
C ASP A 634 -23.32 -19.07 9.60
N VAL A 635 -23.74 -18.03 8.88
CA VAL A 635 -23.29 -16.65 9.09
C VAL A 635 -24.49 -15.75 9.20
N CYS A 636 -24.55 -14.97 10.28
CA CYS A 636 -25.48 -13.85 10.39
C CYS A 636 -24.76 -12.58 9.94
N PHE A 637 -25.39 -11.84 9.03
CA PHE A 637 -25.00 -10.48 8.68
C PHE A 637 -26.06 -9.51 9.19
N SER A 638 -25.65 -8.43 9.83
CA SER A 638 -26.56 -7.39 10.33
C SER A 638 -26.06 -5.99 9.98
N LEU A 639 -27.01 -5.10 9.71
CA LEU A 639 -26.76 -3.67 9.62
C LEU A 639 -26.35 -3.13 10.99
N PRO A 640 -25.55 -2.08 11.03
CA PRO A 640 -24.80 -1.70 12.21
C PRO A 640 -25.67 -1.00 13.25
N ASP A 641 -26.83 -0.53 12.82
CA ASP A 641 -27.89 0.12 13.57
C ASP A 641 -28.92 -0.85 14.14
N ILE A 642 -28.77 -2.16 13.91
CA ILE A 642 -29.63 -3.18 14.54
C ILE A 642 -29.10 -3.49 15.94
N PRO A 643 -29.86 -3.19 17.01
CA PRO A 643 -29.51 -3.63 18.35
C PRO A 643 -29.43 -5.15 18.45
N GLN A 644 -28.39 -5.61 19.14
CA GLN A 644 -28.16 -7.04 19.37
C GLN A 644 -27.88 -7.34 20.84
N ARG A 645 -28.22 -8.56 21.24
CA ARG A 645 -27.79 -9.15 22.52
C ARG A 645 -27.48 -10.63 22.37
N SER A 646 -26.68 -11.17 23.28
CA SER A 646 -26.53 -12.63 23.42
C SER A 646 -27.51 -13.14 24.47
N THR A 647 -28.09 -14.31 24.25
CA THR A 647 -28.71 -15.07 25.34
C THR A 647 -27.63 -15.41 26.35
N GLY A 648 -27.94 -15.27 27.63
CA GLY A 648 -26.96 -15.48 28.70
C GLY A 648 -27.62 -15.80 30.03
N SER A 649 -26.97 -16.55 30.93
CA SER A 649 -25.66 -17.20 30.77
C SER A 649 -25.65 -18.31 29.69
N SER A 650 -24.48 -18.59 29.12
CA SER A 650 -24.30 -19.65 28.11
C SER A 650 -24.74 -21.01 28.67
N THR A 651 -25.60 -21.74 27.96
CA THR A 651 -26.08 -23.07 28.38
C THR A 651 -25.21 -24.21 27.86
N ALA A 652 -24.50 -23.98 26.76
CA ALA A 652 -23.59 -24.93 26.12
C ALA A 652 -22.29 -24.22 25.71
N GLN A 653 -21.32 -24.98 25.20
CA GLN A 653 -20.14 -24.40 24.58
C GLN A 653 -20.53 -23.71 23.27
N ARG A 654 -20.04 -22.48 23.04
CA ARG A 654 -20.38 -21.69 21.84
C ARG A 654 -19.16 -20.93 21.32
N HIS A 655 -18.71 -21.31 20.14
CA HIS A 655 -17.63 -20.68 19.41
C HIS A 655 -18.19 -19.83 18.27
N THR A 656 -17.88 -18.54 18.30
CA THR A 656 -18.23 -17.64 17.22
C THR A 656 -17.04 -16.78 16.80
N LEU A 657 -17.03 -16.41 15.52
CA LEU A 657 -16.02 -15.55 14.92
C LEU A 657 -16.67 -14.29 14.38
N SER A 658 -16.09 -13.13 14.71
CA SER A 658 -16.38 -11.86 14.03
C SER A 658 -15.50 -11.75 12.77
N GLY A 659 -16.10 -11.45 11.62
CA GLY A 659 -15.39 -11.31 10.35
C GLY A 659 -15.67 -9.97 9.66
N ASN A 660 -15.69 -8.90 10.44
CA ASN A 660 -16.06 -7.58 9.95
C ASN A 660 -15.10 -7.05 8.86
N LEU A 661 -15.70 -6.58 7.76
CA LEU A 661 -15.02 -5.98 6.62
C LEU A 661 -15.45 -4.52 6.49
N VAL A 662 -14.47 -3.61 6.49
CA VAL A 662 -14.70 -2.15 6.36
C VAL A 662 -14.28 -1.68 4.98
N SER A 663 -14.97 -0.67 4.45
CA SER A 663 -14.65 -0.14 3.13
C SER A 663 -13.43 0.75 3.17
N ILE A 664 -12.67 0.73 2.08
CA ILE A 664 -11.53 1.61 1.84
C ILE A 664 -11.90 2.52 0.67
N ASP A 665 -11.55 3.80 0.79
CA ASP A 665 -11.63 4.72 -0.33
C ASP A 665 -10.66 4.34 -1.49
N GLN A 666 -10.65 5.15 -2.55
CA GLN A 666 -9.80 4.89 -3.71
C GLN A 666 -8.31 5.12 -3.45
N ASP A 667 -7.98 6.05 -2.56
CA ASP A 667 -6.62 6.51 -2.31
C ASP A 667 -5.98 5.81 -1.09
N TYR A 668 -6.70 4.90 -0.44
CA TYR A 668 -6.32 4.15 0.77
C TYR A 668 -6.14 5.05 1.99
N THR A 669 -6.78 6.22 1.99
CA THR A 669 -6.63 7.24 3.02
C THR A 669 -7.73 7.20 4.08
N GLU A 670 -8.95 6.86 3.67
CA GLU A 670 -10.11 6.83 4.55
C GLU A 670 -10.74 5.42 4.60
N ILE A 671 -11.27 5.09 5.77
CA ILE A 671 -12.16 3.93 5.98
C ILE A 671 -13.47 4.39 6.62
N ASP A 672 -14.56 3.67 6.37
CA ASP A 672 -15.92 4.05 6.80
C ASP A 672 -16.14 4.00 8.33
N ILE A 673 -15.29 3.29 9.07
CA ILE A 673 -15.24 3.31 10.54
C ILE A 673 -13.90 3.87 10.99
N THR A 674 -13.84 5.19 11.19
CA THR A 674 -12.60 5.90 11.55
C THR A 674 -11.94 5.39 12.84
N ASN A 675 -12.70 4.80 13.75
CA ASN A 675 -12.17 4.24 15.00
C ASN A 675 -11.36 2.93 14.80
N SER A 676 -11.44 2.29 13.64
CA SER A 676 -10.71 1.04 13.36
C SER A 676 -9.24 1.27 12.97
N GLY A 677 -8.84 2.52 12.71
CA GLY A 677 -7.51 2.92 12.25
C GLY A 677 -7.51 3.32 10.77
N SER A 678 -6.33 3.52 10.17
CA SER A 678 -6.18 3.66 8.72
C SER A 678 -6.03 2.29 8.03
N TRP A 679 -6.07 2.27 6.69
CA TRP A 679 -5.70 1.06 5.94
C TRP A 679 -4.28 0.58 6.29
N GLU A 680 -3.34 1.50 6.45
CA GLU A 680 -1.96 1.20 6.82
C GLU A 680 -1.89 0.53 8.22
N ASP A 681 -2.69 1.02 9.18
CA ASP A 681 -2.75 0.43 10.52
C ASP A 681 -3.32 -0.99 10.48
N LEU A 682 -4.41 -1.21 9.73
CA LEU A 682 -5.01 -2.54 9.58
C LEU A 682 -4.08 -3.52 8.83
N SER A 683 -3.44 -3.06 7.76
CA SER A 683 -2.41 -3.82 7.02
C SER A 683 -1.25 -4.21 7.95
N GLN A 684 -0.76 -3.26 8.75
CA GLN A 684 0.30 -3.51 9.72
C GLN A 684 -0.14 -4.54 10.77
N ARG A 685 -1.36 -4.46 11.30
CA ARG A 685 -1.89 -5.42 12.28
C ARG A 685 -1.95 -6.84 11.72
N HIS A 686 -2.44 -7.03 10.50
CA HIS A 686 -2.47 -8.36 9.86
C HIS A 686 -1.07 -8.89 9.50
N ARG A 687 -0.12 -8.01 9.23
CA ARG A 687 1.27 -8.39 8.94
C ARG A 687 2.01 -8.75 10.23
N ASP A 688 1.93 -7.90 11.24
CA ASP A 688 2.78 -7.98 12.42
C ASP A 688 2.07 -8.65 13.62
N PHE A 689 0.81 -9.07 13.42
CA PHE A 689 -0.08 -9.67 14.43
C PHE A 689 -0.21 -8.82 15.70
N THR A 690 -0.31 -7.50 15.50
CA THR A 690 -0.43 -6.54 16.59
C THR A 690 -1.90 -6.28 16.93
N LEU A 691 -2.15 -6.11 18.23
CA LEU A 691 -3.46 -5.75 18.76
C LEU A 691 -3.76 -4.25 18.53
N PRO A 692 -5.04 -3.85 18.50
CA PRO A 692 -5.41 -2.43 18.48
C PRO A 692 -4.98 -1.69 19.76
N GLU A 693 -4.58 -0.42 19.62
CA GLU A 693 -4.11 0.42 20.75
C GLU A 693 -5.23 0.90 21.68
N SER A 694 -6.50 0.87 21.24
CA SER A 694 -7.64 1.34 22.03
C SER A 694 -8.43 0.16 22.63
N PRO A 695 -8.64 0.15 23.95
CA PRO A 695 -9.40 -0.90 24.62
C PRO A 695 -10.85 -0.45 24.70
N THR A 696 -11.75 -1.09 23.95
CA THR A 696 -13.12 -1.17 24.44
C THR A 696 -13.28 -2.26 25.49
N GLU A 697 -12.39 -3.27 25.59
CA GLU A 697 -12.43 -4.29 26.68
C GLU A 697 -11.10 -4.99 27.04
N THR A 698 -9.94 -4.53 26.52
CA THR A 698 -8.68 -5.29 26.58
C THR A 698 -7.68 -4.76 27.61
N GLU A 699 -7.92 -5.04 28.89
CA GLU A 699 -6.83 -5.24 29.84
C GLU A 699 -6.23 -6.63 29.60
N ILE A 700 -5.44 -6.80 28.55
CA ILE A 700 -4.52 -7.95 28.48
C ILE A 700 -3.35 -7.55 29.36
N SER A 701 -3.23 -8.20 30.52
CA SER A 701 -2.19 -7.91 31.50
C SER A 701 -0.81 -7.90 30.84
N ASP A 702 -0.05 -6.81 30.98
CA ASP A 702 1.32 -6.61 30.48
C ASP A 702 2.35 -7.63 31.01
N LYS A 703 1.95 -8.62 31.81
CA LYS A 703 2.86 -9.39 32.68
C LYS A 703 3.24 -10.79 32.21
N GLU A 704 2.69 -11.32 31.12
CA GLU A 704 3.08 -12.66 30.63
C GLU A 704 3.19 -12.71 29.09
N PRO A 705 4.06 -13.55 28.52
CA PRO A 705 4.09 -13.73 27.07
C PRO A 705 2.74 -14.26 26.64
N VAL A 706 1.99 -13.43 25.90
CA VAL A 706 0.81 -13.85 25.14
C VAL A 706 1.24 -15.08 24.35
N PHE A 707 0.61 -16.23 24.62
CA PHE A 707 0.79 -17.42 23.79
C PHE A 707 0.62 -16.96 22.35
N SER A 708 1.72 -16.92 21.59
CA SER A 708 1.66 -16.21 20.33
C SER A 708 0.74 -16.96 19.39
N GLY A 709 0.73 -18.30 19.42
CA GLY A 709 -0.21 -19.23 18.75
C GLY A 709 -0.46 -19.01 17.25
N THR A 710 0.09 -17.93 16.72
CA THR A 710 -0.35 -17.25 15.52
C THR A 710 0.66 -17.56 14.45
N PHE A 711 0.22 -18.36 13.50
CA PHE A 711 0.99 -18.70 12.32
C PHE A 711 0.36 -18.00 11.13
N ARG A 712 1.20 -17.48 10.23
CA ARG A 712 0.69 -16.75 9.08
C ARG A 712 0.14 -17.72 8.04
N LEU A 713 -1.15 -17.60 7.74
CA LEU A 713 -1.78 -18.25 6.60
C LEU A 713 -1.52 -17.41 5.34
N CYS A 714 -0.94 -18.01 4.30
CA CYS A 714 -0.52 -17.36 3.07
C CYS A 714 -0.95 -18.17 1.83
N GLY A 715 -0.83 -17.57 0.64
CA GLY A 715 -0.97 -18.31 -0.62
C GLY A 715 -2.40 -18.66 -0.99
N LEU A 716 -3.40 -17.94 -0.46
CA LEU A 716 -4.82 -18.17 -0.75
C LEU A 716 -5.27 -17.51 -2.07
N GLY A 717 -4.62 -16.41 -2.49
CA GLY A 717 -4.91 -15.71 -3.75
C GLY A 717 -4.93 -14.18 -3.60
N ALA A 718 -4.97 -13.45 -4.72
CA ALA A 718 -4.79 -11.99 -4.71
C ALA A 718 -5.91 -11.23 -3.97
N ILE A 719 -7.18 -11.67 -4.07
CA ILE A 719 -8.28 -11.07 -3.28
C ILE A 719 -8.07 -11.37 -1.79
N SER A 720 -7.77 -12.61 -1.43
CA SER A 720 -7.48 -13.03 -0.07
C SER A 720 -6.35 -12.23 0.57
N ASP A 721 -5.28 -11.94 -0.16
CA ASP A 721 -4.17 -11.11 0.34
C ASP A 721 -4.57 -9.62 0.44
N THR A 722 -5.42 -9.14 -0.46
CA THR A 722 -5.92 -7.76 -0.41
C THR A 722 -6.83 -7.53 0.80
N LEU A 723 -7.67 -8.51 1.17
CA LEU A 723 -8.57 -8.44 2.33
C LEU A 723 -7.84 -8.27 3.67
N VAL A 724 -6.57 -8.68 3.76
CA VAL A 724 -5.72 -8.52 4.94
C VAL A 724 -4.59 -7.50 4.73
N GLY A 725 -4.74 -6.62 3.73
CA GLY A 725 -3.84 -5.50 3.48
C GLY A 725 -2.44 -5.89 2.97
N ARG A 726 -2.23 -7.13 2.50
CA ARG A 726 -0.97 -7.59 1.87
C ARG A 726 -0.90 -7.26 0.39
N GLY A 727 -2.06 -7.11 -0.25
CA GLY A 727 -2.24 -6.63 -1.62
C GLY A 727 -3.03 -5.32 -1.69
N ARG A 728 -3.17 -4.76 -2.90
CA ARG A 728 -4.04 -3.62 -3.18
C ARG A 728 -5.13 -4.04 -4.16
N TRP A 729 -6.34 -3.50 -3.98
CA TRP A 729 -7.48 -3.67 -4.89
C TRP A 729 -7.22 -3.19 -6.31
N GLY A 730 -6.26 -2.28 -6.51
CA GLY A 730 -5.88 -1.80 -7.84
C GLY A 730 -4.98 -2.76 -8.61
N ASN A 731 -4.47 -3.82 -8.00
CA ASN A 731 -3.60 -4.79 -8.66
C ASN A 731 -4.35 -5.49 -9.80
N ALA A 732 -3.69 -5.66 -10.95
CA ALA A 732 -4.31 -6.24 -12.15
C ALA A 732 -4.91 -7.63 -11.91
N GLU A 733 -4.21 -8.50 -11.17
CA GLU A 733 -4.69 -9.82 -10.79
C GLU A 733 -5.94 -9.74 -9.90
N THR A 734 -5.96 -8.86 -8.91
CA THR A 734 -7.14 -8.63 -8.06
C THR A 734 -8.32 -8.16 -8.91
N ILE A 735 -8.13 -7.20 -9.81
CA ILE A 735 -9.19 -6.73 -10.72
C ILE A 735 -9.70 -7.85 -11.64
N HIS A 736 -8.79 -8.67 -12.18
CA HIS A 736 -9.16 -9.82 -13.00
C HIS A 736 -10.07 -10.79 -12.23
N LEU A 737 -9.71 -11.14 -11.00
CA LEU A 737 -10.51 -12.03 -10.16
C LEU A 737 -11.84 -11.40 -9.73
N VAL A 738 -11.88 -10.10 -9.44
CA VAL A 738 -13.14 -9.38 -9.16
C VAL A 738 -14.07 -9.47 -10.38
N ASN A 739 -13.54 -9.29 -11.59
CA ASN A 739 -14.30 -9.41 -12.83
C ASN A 739 -14.76 -10.85 -13.10
N LEU A 740 -13.96 -11.85 -12.73
CA LEU A 740 -14.36 -13.26 -12.82
C LEU A 740 -15.54 -13.56 -11.88
N LEU A 741 -15.45 -13.14 -10.62
CA LEU A 741 -16.44 -13.44 -9.58
C LEU A 741 -17.77 -12.68 -9.77
N PHE A 742 -17.70 -11.41 -10.17
CA PHE A 742 -18.87 -10.56 -10.41
C PHE A 742 -19.30 -10.52 -11.89
N GLY A 743 -18.55 -11.15 -12.79
CA GLY A 743 -18.84 -11.24 -14.22
C GLY A 743 -20.09 -12.06 -14.54
N PRO A 744 -20.53 -12.14 -15.80
CA PRO A 744 -21.77 -12.83 -16.16
C PRO A 744 -21.69 -14.37 -16.07
N ASP A 745 -20.51 -14.96 -16.11
CA ASP A 745 -20.33 -16.43 -16.10
C ASP A 745 -20.35 -17.00 -14.67
N GLU A 746 -21.52 -17.49 -14.26
CA GLU A 746 -21.70 -18.11 -12.93
C GLU A 746 -20.87 -19.38 -12.74
N ASN A 747 -20.65 -20.16 -13.81
CA ASN A 747 -19.93 -21.43 -13.74
C ASN A 747 -18.43 -21.21 -13.58
N ALA A 748 -17.87 -20.22 -14.28
CA ALA A 748 -16.47 -19.85 -14.12
C ALA A 748 -16.16 -19.36 -12.69
N ALA A 749 -17.04 -18.52 -12.13
CA ALA A 749 -16.94 -18.09 -10.74
C ALA A 749 -17.00 -19.28 -9.76
N TRP A 750 -17.97 -20.19 -9.94
CA TRP A 750 -18.11 -21.36 -9.09
C TRP A 750 -16.90 -22.29 -9.14
N LYS A 751 -16.39 -22.59 -10.34
CA LYS A 751 -15.18 -23.41 -10.53
C LYS A 751 -13.97 -22.79 -9.83
N TYR A 752 -13.78 -21.48 -9.96
CA TYR A 752 -12.71 -20.77 -9.27
C TYR A 752 -12.85 -20.87 -7.74
N ILE A 753 -14.06 -20.70 -7.20
CA ILE A 753 -14.33 -20.81 -5.76
C ILE A 753 -14.01 -22.22 -5.24
N GLN A 754 -14.34 -23.27 -6.00
CA GLN A 754 -13.98 -24.65 -5.63
C GLN A 754 -12.46 -24.84 -5.56
N SER A 755 -11.75 -24.42 -6.60
CA SER A 755 -10.28 -24.49 -6.63
C SER A 755 -9.64 -23.66 -5.50
N TRP A 756 -10.19 -22.49 -5.19
CA TRP A 756 -9.76 -21.67 -4.05
C TRP A 756 -9.94 -22.41 -2.71
N ARG A 757 -11.08 -23.09 -2.49
CA ARG A 757 -11.35 -23.84 -1.25
C ARG A 757 -10.41 -25.03 -1.08
N GLU A 758 -10.14 -25.77 -2.15
CA GLU A 758 -9.16 -26.87 -2.15
C GLU A 758 -7.76 -26.36 -1.76
N ASN A 759 -7.31 -25.26 -2.38
CA ASN A 759 -6.05 -24.63 -2.02
C ASN A 759 -6.05 -24.13 -0.57
N ALA A 760 -7.12 -23.47 -0.14
CA ALA A 760 -7.25 -22.96 1.22
C ALA A 760 -7.20 -24.08 2.27
N PHE A 761 -7.83 -25.22 1.99
CA PHE A 761 -7.70 -26.43 2.80
C PHE A 761 -6.24 -26.90 2.90
N ALA A 762 -5.56 -27.05 1.76
CA ALA A 762 -4.17 -27.49 1.74
C ALA A 762 -3.23 -26.54 2.52
N GLN A 763 -3.39 -25.23 2.34
CA GLN A 763 -2.60 -24.23 3.08
C GLN A 763 -2.93 -24.22 4.58
N TYR A 764 -4.20 -24.39 4.95
CA TYR A 764 -4.61 -24.46 6.34
C TYR A 764 -4.01 -25.67 7.04
N VAL A 765 -4.15 -26.87 6.48
CA VAL A 765 -3.58 -28.11 7.03
C VAL A 765 -2.08 -27.97 7.22
N ALA A 766 -1.35 -27.58 6.17
CA ALA A 766 0.10 -27.44 6.24
C ALA A 766 0.57 -26.39 7.27
N THR A 767 -0.22 -25.34 7.51
CA THR A 767 0.11 -24.31 8.50
C THR A 767 -0.29 -24.74 9.91
N PHE A 768 -1.40 -25.46 10.05
CA PHE A 768 -1.85 -26.04 11.32
C PHE A 768 -0.84 -27.04 11.85
N ASP A 769 -0.30 -27.93 11.03
CA ASP A 769 0.73 -28.89 11.46
C ASP A 769 1.96 -28.17 12.05
N ARG A 770 2.42 -27.09 11.41
CA ARG A 770 3.53 -26.27 11.94
C ARG A 770 3.17 -25.60 13.26
N MET A 771 1.93 -25.14 13.41
CA MET A 771 1.44 -24.58 14.67
C MET A 771 1.45 -25.63 15.78
N VAL A 772 0.97 -26.85 15.50
CA VAL A 772 1.00 -27.98 16.44
C VAL A 772 2.43 -28.31 16.85
N GLU A 773 3.34 -28.45 15.88
CA GLU A 773 4.76 -28.73 16.14
C GLU A 773 5.40 -27.65 17.02
N ALA A 774 5.16 -26.38 16.71
CA ALA A 774 5.71 -25.27 17.47
C ALA A 774 5.12 -25.18 18.89
N GLU A 775 3.83 -25.45 19.07
CA GLU A 775 3.19 -25.50 20.38
C GLU A 775 3.78 -26.64 21.23
N LYS A 776 3.91 -27.84 20.65
CA LYS A 776 4.57 -28.99 21.30
C LYS A 776 6.00 -28.66 21.72
N LEU A 777 6.77 -28.04 20.83
CA LEU A 777 8.15 -27.65 21.10
C LEU A 777 8.25 -26.60 22.21
N THR A 778 7.32 -25.63 22.22
CA THR A 778 7.34 -24.52 23.19
C THR A 778 6.98 -24.97 24.59
N TYR A 779 5.99 -25.85 24.73
CA TYR A 779 5.42 -26.23 26.03
C TYR A 779 5.82 -27.61 26.55
N GLY A 780 6.47 -28.45 25.73
CA GLY A 780 6.95 -29.77 26.13
C GLY A 780 5.82 -30.65 26.69
N GLU A 781 5.95 -31.15 27.91
CA GLU A 781 4.93 -31.98 28.58
C GLU A 781 3.64 -31.22 28.92
N ASN A 782 3.70 -29.88 28.96
CA ASN A 782 2.54 -29.01 29.21
C ASN A 782 1.82 -28.59 27.92
N SER A 783 2.27 -29.08 26.77
CA SER A 783 1.61 -28.86 25.48
C SER A 783 0.20 -29.42 25.48
N PHE A 784 -0.76 -28.66 24.94
CA PHE A 784 -2.12 -29.11 24.72
C PHE A 784 -2.15 -30.37 23.85
N PHE A 785 -1.41 -30.37 22.73
CA PHE A 785 -1.44 -31.46 21.77
C PHE A 785 -0.75 -32.73 22.28
N ASN A 786 0.41 -32.61 22.94
CA ASN A 786 1.07 -33.78 23.56
C ASN A 786 0.16 -34.45 24.60
N ARG A 787 -0.51 -33.65 25.42
CA ARG A 787 -1.44 -34.17 26.44
C ARG A 787 -2.67 -34.83 25.81
N LYS A 788 -3.26 -34.21 24.79
CA LYS A 788 -4.40 -34.77 24.05
C LYS A 788 -4.05 -36.13 23.44
N GLU A 789 -2.87 -36.25 22.81
CA GLU A 789 -2.38 -37.50 22.22
C GLU A 789 -2.11 -38.59 23.26
N ALA A 790 -1.60 -38.20 24.45
CA ALA A 790 -1.40 -39.12 25.56
C ALA A 790 -2.69 -39.49 26.33
N GLY A 791 -3.85 -38.98 25.91
CA GLY A 791 -5.13 -39.20 26.60
C GLY A 791 -5.22 -38.53 27.97
N LEU A 792 -4.38 -37.52 28.23
CA LEU A 792 -4.37 -36.76 29.47
C LEU A 792 -5.41 -35.63 29.44
N SER A 793 -5.81 -35.15 30.61
CA SER A 793 -6.74 -34.02 30.71
C SER A 793 -6.17 -32.76 30.06
N THR A 794 -6.98 -32.16 29.18
CA THR A 794 -6.77 -30.85 28.54
C THR A 794 -7.88 -29.86 28.91
N LYS A 795 -8.57 -30.08 30.03
CA LYS A 795 -9.60 -29.14 30.52
C LYS A 795 -8.94 -27.81 30.90
N PRO A 796 -9.46 -26.66 30.43
CA PRO A 796 -8.92 -25.35 30.82
C PRO A 796 -9.03 -25.11 32.33
N ALA A 797 -8.07 -24.39 32.91
CA ALA A 797 -8.04 -24.16 34.35
C ALA A 797 -9.27 -23.36 34.84
N PHE A 798 -9.81 -22.47 34.01
CA PHE A 798 -10.90 -21.56 34.36
C PHE A 798 -12.27 -22.26 34.45
N THR A 799 -12.42 -23.48 33.93
CA THR A 799 -13.70 -24.20 34.02
C THR A 799 -13.93 -24.86 35.39
N ASN A 800 -12.94 -24.79 36.29
CA ASN A 800 -13.03 -25.34 37.65
C ASN A 800 -13.27 -24.25 38.72
N MET A 801 -13.33 -22.98 38.30
CA MET A 801 -13.70 -21.83 39.15
C MET A 801 -15.20 -21.64 39.14
#